data_AF-A0A9C8L8S0-F1
#
_entry.id   AF-A0A9C8L8S0-F1
#
_cell.length_a   1.000
_cell.length_b   1.000
_cell.length_c   1.000
_cell.angle_alpha   90.00
_cell.angle_beta   90.00
_cell.angle_gamma   90.00
#
_symmetry.space_group_name_H-M   'P 1'
#
loop_
_entity.id
_entity.type
_entity.pdbx_description
1 polymer ?
#
loop_
_entity_poly.entity_id
_entity_poly.type
_entity_poly.pdbx_seq_one_letter_code
_entity_poly.pdbx_strand_id
1 'polypeptide(L)'
;MKSDFLLAFNQICSDRGLSREVVLDALKMALVSAYQRNLEADTEQNVTAEIDMDSGKARVYIEKQVVEEVSTPELEIDLQAARVIDPDVEIGGSVMIENTPKDFGRIAAQSAKQIILQRIREAERDARYDQYVEQEGEIVHGTVQNIKPQVVTLSLDGTEAILPRSQQVPGERYTLHQRLRAYVLEVRKTGRGPRIIVSRSHQNMLRRLLELEVPEIFNGSVEIQAIAREASSRSKVAVIAKQAGVDPVGACVGMRGVRIQSIVNELGGEKIDVIEWSPDASVFISKALSPARVLSVQLDHDPVEGKTANVVVPDDQLSLAIGRSGQNARLAAKLTGWRIDIQGVTEAARWALQQVNEDDNVLPNLGLAAEQLPRVAKILRRHEEESMPYNNEELLAMRQVIEGVKHYYASQRDTERAHFMAEEKARLAAIEEAKAERRTAIESARAKIAERAYEIPLADMALSTRVLGHLERSELETAGDLLEHLAEGDEGLLKLDGIGPKSLAEIKASLDKLDLSKAEEIAETEALVEIEEPGAVVEDAIEAVAEDVAEDAADEVADEVAIAVEDEAEIEAEAIVEEIDVTEAAPETEAADVPVEEEPVALETTTEETVKAEDPLEAETEEKEKEKEKKGKRVKFVEDEQLEALEGEYEDDRDRERRLRRKLIRDEETGMLIPERRRKGSRQVEEWEKYLD
;
A
#
# COMPACT_ATOMS: atom_id res chain seq x y z
N MET A 1 52.92 5.24 24.70
CA MET A 1 52.11 4.00 24.61
C MET A 1 50.70 4.42 24.21
N LYS A 2 49.92 3.59 23.50
CA LYS A 2 48.49 3.91 23.33
C LYS A 2 47.81 3.81 24.70
N SER A 3 46.92 4.75 25.01
CA SER A 3 46.23 4.80 26.30
C SER A 3 45.32 3.59 26.51
N ASP A 4 45.28 3.05 27.73
CA ASP A 4 44.31 2.01 28.11
C ASP A 4 42.87 2.51 27.91
N PHE A 5 42.63 3.80 28.14
CA PHE A 5 41.35 4.46 27.86
C PHE A 5 41.04 4.47 26.36
N LEU A 6 41.99 4.87 25.51
CA LEU A 6 41.83 4.92 24.05
C LEU A 6 41.61 3.52 23.45
N LEU A 7 42.29 2.51 23.98
CA LEU A 7 42.11 1.11 23.59
C LEU A 7 40.70 0.62 23.97
N ALA A 8 40.29 0.80 25.23
CA ALA A 8 38.96 0.38 25.69
C ALA A 8 37.82 1.14 24.98
N PHE A 9 37.99 2.45 24.75
CA PHE A 9 37.01 3.27 24.02
C PHE A 9 36.84 2.79 22.58
N ASN A 10 37.94 2.61 21.85
CA ASN A 10 37.90 2.14 20.46
C ASN A 10 37.36 0.71 20.37
N GLN A 11 37.70 -0.17 21.31
CA GLN A 11 37.13 -1.51 21.39
C GLN A 11 35.61 -1.46 21.58
N ILE A 12 35.09 -0.71 22.56
CA ILE A 12 33.64 -0.59 22.78
C ILE A 12 32.91 0.00 21.56
N CYS A 13 33.55 0.94 20.85
CA CYS A 13 32.97 1.49 19.62
C CYS A 13 32.95 0.45 18.48
N SER A 14 34.05 -0.29 18.28
CA SER A 14 34.16 -1.34 17.26
C SER A 14 33.22 -2.51 17.53
N ASP A 15 33.25 -3.08 18.74
CA ASP A 15 32.46 -4.25 19.15
C ASP A 15 30.94 -3.99 19.07
N ARG A 16 30.51 -2.71 19.10
CA ARG A 16 29.10 -2.30 19.09
C ARG A 16 28.67 -1.43 17.90
N GLY A 17 29.51 -1.28 16.87
CA GLY A 17 29.17 -0.54 15.64
C GLY A 17 28.90 0.95 15.84
N LEU A 18 29.52 1.59 16.84
CA LEU A 18 29.32 3.01 17.16
C LEU A 18 30.38 3.90 16.49
N SER A 19 29.96 4.99 15.86
CA SER A 19 30.90 6.02 15.39
C SER A 19 31.60 6.70 16.57
N ARG A 20 32.94 6.69 16.54
CA ARG A 20 33.82 7.28 17.57
C ARG A 20 33.47 8.75 17.84
N GLU A 21 33.23 9.53 16.80
CA GLU A 21 32.97 10.97 16.89
C GLU A 21 31.62 11.23 17.57
N VAL A 22 30.57 10.55 17.12
CA VAL A 22 29.19 10.64 17.65
C VAL A 22 29.09 10.22 19.13
N VAL A 23 29.97 9.33 19.59
CA VAL A 23 30.10 8.94 21.01
C VAL A 23 30.92 9.98 21.78
N LEU A 24 32.02 10.49 21.22
CA LEU A 24 32.93 11.45 21.87
C LEU A 24 32.23 12.79 22.10
N ASP A 25 31.52 13.34 21.10
CA ASP A 25 30.80 14.60 21.25
C ASP A 25 29.57 14.47 22.15
N ALA A 26 28.87 13.33 22.11
CA ALA A 26 27.84 13.02 23.11
C ALA A 26 28.42 12.95 24.53
N LEU A 27 29.68 12.49 24.67
CA LEU A 27 30.40 12.54 25.94
C LEU A 27 30.63 14.01 26.38
N LYS A 28 31.19 14.86 25.51
CA LYS A 28 31.39 16.30 25.79
C LYS A 28 30.10 16.99 26.24
N MET A 29 29.02 16.87 25.46
CA MET A 29 27.74 17.53 25.74
C MET A 29 27.17 17.15 27.12
N ALA A 30 27.26 15.88 27.50
CA ALA A 30 26.74 15.42 28.79
C ALA A 30 27.76 15.50 29.93
N LEU A 31 29.04 15.80 29.67
CA LEU A 31 29.97 16.36 30.65
C LEU A 31 29.59 17.81 31.00
N VAL A 32 29.31 18.66 30.01
CA VAL A 32 28.79 20.03 30.22
C VAL A 32 27.50 20.00 31.04
N SER A 33 26.52 19.18 30.63
CA SER A 33 25.27 19.02 31.37
C SER A 33 25.46 18.43 32.78
N ALA A 34 26.53 17.67 33.03
CA ALA A 34 26.87 17.17 34.37
C ALA A 34 27.64 18.21 35.21
N TYR A 35 28.42 19.10 34.59
CA TYR A 35 29.05 20.24 35.25
C TYR A 35 27.99 21.19 35.81
N GLN A 36 27.11 21.69 34.93
CA GLN A 36 26.01 22.61 35.28
C GLN A 36 25.16 22.07 36.43
N ARG A 37 24.78 20.78 36.39
CA ARG A 37 23.93 20.14 37.42
C ARG A 37 24.60 19.85 38.77
N ASN A 38 25.94 19.90 38.89
CA ASN A 38 26.64 19.59 40.14
C ASN A 38 27.22 20.82 40.86
N LEU A 39 27.21 21.99 40.22
CA LEU A 39 27.88 23.20 40.71
C LEU A 39 26.96 24.42 40.85
N GLU A 40 25.67 24.26 40.56
CA GLU A 40 24.67 25.34 40.60
C GLU A 40 25.03 26.55 39.72
N ALA A 41 25.92 26.35 38.73
CA ALA A 41 26.34 27.37 37.78
C ALA A 41 25.16 27.82 36.92
N ASP A 42 24.96 29.13 36.80
CA ASP A 42 23.83 29.70 36.08
C ASP A 42 23.78 29.23 34.62
N THR A 43 22.55 28.97 34.16
CA THR A 43 22.28 28.37 32.83
C THR A 43 22.71 29.26 31.66
N GLU A 44 23.07 30.52 31.96
CA GLU A 44 23.54 31.54 31.01
C GLU A 44 25.07 31.46 30.76
N GLN A 45 25.82 30.66 31.54
CA GLN A 45 27.25 30.42 31.30
C GLN A 45 27.48 29.44 30.14
N ASN A 46 28.16 29.91 29.09
CA ASN A 46 28.66 29.06 28.01
C ASN A 46 29.80 28.17 28.53
N VAL A 47 29.47 26.90 28.78
CA VAL A 47 30.41 25.89 29.28
C VAL A 47 30.68 24.87 28.18
N THR A 48 31.96 24.60 27.91
CA THR A 48 32.42 23.53 27.02
C THR A 48 33.24 22.51 27.81
N ALA A 49 33.24 21.26 27.34
CA ALA A 49 34.03 20.19 27.95
C ALA A 49 34.87 19.49 26.89
N GLU A 50 36.13 19.26 27.21
CA GLU A 50 37.07 18.53 26.36
C GLU A 50 37.51 17.24 27.05
N ILE A 51 37.93 16.26 26.24
CA ILE A 51 38.43 14.97 26.73
C ILE A 51 39.73 14.69 26.00
N ASP A 52 40.84 14.68 26.74
CA ASP A 52 42.11 14.18 26.24
C ASP A 52 41.99 12.67 26.01
N MET A 53 42.01 12.25 24.74
CA MET A 53 41.86 10.85 24.36
C MET A 53 43.06 9.99 24.78
N ASP A 54 44.25 10.56 24.97
CA ASP A 54 45.46 9.82 25.38
C ASP A 54 45.65 9.77 26.89
N SER A 55 45.18 10.75 27.68
CA SER A 55 45.17 10.64 29.15
C SER A 55 43.83 10.30 29.81
N GLY A 56 42.73 10.26 29.04
CA GLY A 56 41.38 9.98 29.55
C GLY A 56 40.81 11.09 30.44
N LYS A 57 41.47 12.26 30.52
CA LYS A 57 41.09 13.35 31.42
C LYS A 57 40.07 14.26 30.74
N ALA A 58 38.94 14.44 31.41
CA ALA A 58 38.00 15.49 31.09
C ALA A 58 38.49 16.83 31.66
N ARG A 59 38.43 17.89 30.85
CA ARG A 59 38.57 19.29 31.27
C ARG A 59 37.26 20.04 31.01
N VAL A 60 37.03 21.11 31.75
CA VAL A 60 35.88 22.01 31.54
C VAL A 60 36.39 23.44 31.38
N TYR A 61 35.93 24.10 30.32
CA TYR A 61 36.24 25.48 30.02
C TYR A 61 34.96 26.32 30.07
N ILE A 62 35.01 27.45 30.77
CA ILE A 62 33.91 28.43 30.83
C ILE A 62 34.31 29.64 30.01
N GLU A 63 33.41 30.09 29.14
CA GLU A 63 33.55 31.37 28.45
C GLU A 63 33.31 32.53 29.43
N LYS A 64 34.24 33.49 29.49
CA LYS A 64 34.04 34.76 30.22
C LYS A 64 34.25 35.96 29.32
N GLN A 65 33.45 37.00 29.52
CA GLN A 65 33.58 38.26 28.80
C GLN A 65 34.71 39.13 29.39
N VAL A 66 35.52 39.72 28.51
CA VAL A 66 36.63 40.60 28.88
C VAL A 66 36.13 42.02 29.11
N VAL A 67 36.25 42.53 30.33
CA VAL A 67 35.75 43.85 30.76
C VAL A 67 36.86 44.69 31.40
N GLU A 68 36.62 46.00 31.54
CA GLU A 68 37.56 46.94 32.17
C GLU A 68 37.41 46.96 33.70
N GLU A 69 36.16 46.92 34.21
CA GLU A 69 35.84 46.72 35.63
C GLU A 69 34.92 45.50 35.77
N VAL A 70 35.29 44.55 36.62
CA VAL A 70 34.51 43.31 36.85
C VAL A 70 33.36 43.57 37.82
N SER A 71 32.14 43.52 37.30
CA SER A 71 30.87 43.58 38.02
C SER A 71 30.42 42.21 38.53
N THR A 72 30.62 41.17 37.73
CA THR A 72 30.05 39.83 37.90
C THR A 72 31.17 38.78 37.74
N PRO A 73 31.91 38.47 38.81
CA PRO A 73 33.14 37.65 38.74
C PRO A 73 32.98 36.22 38.21
N GLU A 74 31.76 35.75 38.00
CA GLU A 74 31.47 34.43 37.43
C GLU A 74 31.42 34.46 35.89
N LEU A 75 30.85 35.53 35.31
CA LEU A 75 30.70 35.74 33.86
C LEU A 75 31.84 36.59 33.25
N GLU A 76 32.51 37.39 34.05
CA GLU A 76 33.45 38.42 33.58
C GLU A 76 34.90 38.14 34.03
N ILE A 77 35.86 38.69 33.27
CA ILE A 77 37.29 38.70 33.57
C ILE A 77 37.90 40.05 33.18
N ASP A 78 38.88 40.53 33.96
CA ASP A 78 39.62 41.75 33.64
C ASP A 78 40.60 41.53 32.48
N LEU A 79 40.85 42.57 31.67
CA LEU A 79 41.76 42.50 30.53
C LEU A 79 43.20 42.09 30.90
N GLN A 80 43.68 42.29 32.13
CA GLN A 80 45.03 41.87 32.50
C GLN A 80 45.12 40.36 32.71
N ALA A 81 44.17 39.76 33.43
CA ALA A 81 44.10 38.31 33.60
C ALA A 81 43.70 37.59 32.30
N ALA A 82 42.81 38.19 31.49
CA ALA A 82 42.43 37.65 30.18
C ALA A 82 43.66 37.46 29.27
N ARG A 83 44.56 38.47 29.23
CA ARG A 83 45.80 38.46 28.44
C ARG A 83 46.90 37.51 28.94
N VAL A 84 46.71 36.87 30.10
CA VAL A 84 47.56 35.75 30.55
C VAL A 84 47.14 34.42 29.89
N ILE A 85 45.89 34.33 29.42
CA ILE A 85 45.31 33.13 28.79
C ILE A 85 45.35 33.28 27.27
N ASP A 86 44.89 34.41 26.74
CA ASP A 86 44.93 34.76 25.31
C ASP A 86 45.56 36.16 25.13
N PRO A 87 46.82 36.26 24.65
CA PRO A 87 47.53 37.54 24.53
C PRO A 87 46.87 38.57 23.62
N ASP A 88 46.13 38.12 22.60
CA ASP A 88 45.61 38.97 21.52
C ASP A 88 44.20 39.52 21.82
N VAL A 89 43.62 39.21 22.99
CA VAL A 89 42.24 39.58 23.33
C VAL A 89 42.06 41.07 23.70
N GLU A 90 40.90 41.61 23.33
CA GLU A 90 40.47 42.99 23.54
C GLU A 90 39.20 43.09 24.41
N ILE A 91 38.89 44.30 24.90
CA ILE A 91 37.70 44.57 25.72
C ILE A 91 36.43 44.30 24.91
N GLY A 92 35.49 43.55 25.49
CA GLY A 92 34.26 43.12 24.84
C GLY A 92 34.35 41.75 24.17
N GLY A 93 35.56 41.20 23.96
CA GLY A 93 35.77 39.82 23.53
C GLY A 93 35.49 38.81 24.65
N SER A 94 35.71 37.51 24.38
CA SER A 94 35.56 36.44 25.36
C SER A 94 36.77 35.49 25.40
N VAL A 95 36.98 34.84 26.55
CA VAL A 95 38.12 33.93 26.81
C VAL A 95 37.62 32.65 27.48
N MET A 96 38.16 31.50 27.06
CA MET A 96 37.85 30.19 27.62
C MET A 96 38.79 29.85 28.79
N ILE A 97 38.26 29.79 30.00
CA ILE A 97 39.02 29.56 31.24
C ILE A 97 38.81 28.13 31.75
N GLU A 98 39.88 27.37 32.00
CA GLU A 98 39.75 26.03 32.61
C GLU A 98 39.25 26.14 34.06
N ASN A 99 38.08 25.57 34.34
CA ASN A 99 37.49 25.50 35.68
C ASN A 99 37.13 24.05 36.04
N THR A 100 38.08 23.12 35.85
CA THR A 100 37.90 21.69 36.10
C THR A 100 37.88 21.37 37.62
N PRO A 101 36.76 20.87 38.19
CA PRO A 101 36.68 20.54 39.62
C PRO A 101 37.51 19.31 40.01
N LYS A 102 38.02 19.25 41.24
CA LYS A 102 38.88 18.15 41.73
C LYS A 102 38.20 16.77 41.69
N ASP A 103 36.90 16.72 42.00
CA ASP A 103 36.09 15.48 41.96
C ASP A 103 35.50 15.17 40.57
N PHE A 104 35.75 16.03 39.56
CA PHE A 104 35.08 15.95 38.26
C PHE A 104 35.38 14.66 37.51
N GLY A 105 36.56 14.05 37.69
CA GLY A 105 36.87 12.73 37.11
C GLY A 105 35.88 11.62 37.51
N ARG A 106 35.33 11.66 38.74
CA ARG A 106 34.32 10.70 39.20
C ARG A 106 32.96 10.95 38.53
N ILE A 107 32.56 12.22 38.44
CA ILE A 107 31.32 12.65 37.78
C ILE A 107 31.40 12.31 36.29
N ALA A 108 32.52 12.64 35.64
CA ALA A 108 32.81 12.35 34.25
C ALA A 108 32.72 10.85 33.94
N ALA A 109 33.32 9.98 34.76
CA ALA A 109 33.23 8.53 34.59
C ALA A 109 31.78 7.99 34.74
N GLN A 110 30.98 8.55 35.65
CA GLN A 110 29.58 8.17 35.83
C GLN A 110 28.71 8.63 34.65
N SER A 111 28.85 9.88 34.22
CA SER A 111 28.17 10.40 33.02
C SER A 111 28.61 9.62 31.78
N ALA A 112 29.91 9.42 31.54
CA ALA A 112 30.43 8.64 30.42
C ALA A 112 29.80 7.25 30.36
N LYS A 113 29.73 6.53 31.49
CA LYS A 113 29.05 5.23 31.57
C LYS A 113 27.57 5.32 31.17
N GLN A 114 26.84 6.33 31.63
CA GLN A 114 25.43 6.51 31.27
C GLN A 114 25.24 6.82 29.78
N ILE A 115 26.07 7.69 29.22
CA ILE A 115 26.03 8.13 27.80
C ILE A 115 26.39 6.96 26.88
N ILE A 116 27.46 6.21 27.19
CA ILE A 116 27.88 5.04 26.43
C ILE A 116 26.79 3.96 26.48
N LEU A 117 26.20 3.68 27.65
CA LEU A 117 25.07 2.75 27.75
C LEU A 117 23.81 3.25 27.00
N GLN A 118 23.60 4.57 26.91
CA GLN A 118 22.53 5.13 26.09
C GLN A 118 22.82 4.98 24.60
N ARG A 119 24.02 5.33 24.12
CA ARG A 119 24.43 5.17 22.71
C ARG A 119 24.42 3.72 22.26
N ILE A 120 24.90 2.78 23.08
CA ILE A 120 24.77 1.33 22.82
C ILE A 120 23.29 0.95 22.66
N ARG A 121 22.40 1.45 23.52
CA ARG A 121 20.94 1.21 23.40
C ARG A 121 20.29 1.95 22.22
N GLU A 122 20.90 3.00 21.68
CA GLU A 122 20.44 3.67 20.46
C GLU A 122 20.81 2.82 19.25
N ALA A 123 22.09 2.49 19.06
CA ALA A 123 22.52 1.60 17.99
C ALA A 123 21.88 0.19 18.06
N GLU A 124 21.68 -0.38 19.24
CA GLU A 124 20.93 -1.64 19.41
C GLU A 124 19.45 -1.54 18.99
N ARG A 125 18.84 -0.35 19.03
CA ARG A 125 17.46 -0.11 18.57
C ARG A 125 17.43 0.20 17.08
N ASP A 126 18.43 0.91 16.56
CA ASP A 126 18.56 1.24 15.16
C ASP A 126 18.86 -0.02 14.34
N ALA A 127 19.88 -0.80 14.70
CA ALA A 127 20.19 -2.07 14.02
C ALA A 127 19.03 -3.08 14.03
N ARG A 128 18.22 -3.12 15.10
CA ARG A 128 16.97 -3.93 15.14
C ARG A 128 15.85 -3.31 14.30
N TYR A 129 15.78 -1.99 14.15
CA TYR A 129 14.84 -1.37 13.22
C TYR A 129 15.21 -1.76 11.79
N ASP A 130 16.47 -1.59 11.41
CA ASP A 130 16.97 -1.87 10.06
C ASP A 130 16.75 -3.36 9.70
N GLN A 131 17.14 -4.29 10.59
CA GLN A 131 16.91 -5.74 10.44
C GLN A 131 15.43 -6.11 10.21
N TYR A 132 14.48 -5.47 10.91
CA TYR A 132 13.07 -5.81 10.77
C TYR A 132 12.36 -5.05 9.65
N VAL A 133 12.92 -3.93 9.16
CA VAL A 133 12.47 -3.28 7.91
C VAL A 133 12.78 -4.15 6.70
N GLU A 134 13.96 -4.78 6.64
CA GLU A 134 14.29 -5.79 5.62
C GLU A 134 13.35 -7.02 5.67
N GLN A 135 12.67 -7.25 6.79
CA GLN A 135 11.69 -8.33 6.99
C GLN A 135 10.23 -7.86 6.87
N GLU A 136 9.97 -6.63 6.43
CA GLU A 136 8.60 -6.19 6.15
C GLU A 136 7.97 -7.06 5.05
N GLY A 137 6.79 -7.61 5.33
CA GLY A 137 6.11 -8.53 4.43
C GLY A 137 6.61 -9.99 4.48
N GLU A 138 7.48 -10.35 5.43
CA GLU A 138 7.90 -11.75 5.67
C GLU A 138 7.19 -12.39 6.88
N ILE A 139 7.37 -13.70 7.06
CA ILE A 139 6.93 -14.43 8.26
C ILE A 139 8.07 -14.52 9.28
N VAL A 140 7.84 -13.96 10.46
CA VAL A 140 8.69 -14.13 11.64
C VAL A 140 8.12 -15.17 12.59
N HIS A 141 9.00 -15.84 13.34
CA HIS A 141 8.62 -16.76 14.41
C HIS A 141 8.61 -15.99 15.74
N GLY A 142 7.52 -16.10 16.50
CA GLY A 142 7.35 -15.37 17.76
C GLY A 142 6.82 -16.25 18.90
N THR A 143 7.15 -15.86 20.13
CA THR A 143 6.65 -16.52 21.36
C THR A 143 5.74 -15.55 22.14
N VAL A 144 4.50 -15.92 22.41
CA VAL A 144 3.53 -15.09 23.13
C VAL A 144 4.02 -14.79 24.56
N GLN A 145 4.36 -13.52 24.84
CA GLN A 145 4.76 -13.09 26.18
C GLN A 145 3.57 -12.60 27.02
N ASN A 146 2.62 -11.88 26.41
CA ASN A 146 1.58 -11.15 27.12
C ASN A 146 0.29 -11.08 26.30
N ILE A 147 -0.85 -11.29 26.94
CA ILE A 147 -2.18 -11.33 26.31
C ILE A 147 -3.06 -10.28 27.00
N LYS A 148 -3.48 -9.27 26.25
CA LYS A 148 -4.42 -8.22 26.70
C LYS A 148 -5.65 -8.21 25.76
N PRO A 149 -6.85 -7.79 26.21
CA PRO A 149 -8.08 -7.90 25.42
C PRO A 149 -8.15 -7.15 24.07
N GLN A 150 -7.11 -6.38 23.71
CA GLN A 150 -6.99 -5.66 22.44
C GLN A 150 -5.64 -5.88 21.73
N VAL A 151 -4.66 -6.50 22.39
CA VAL A 151 -3.26 -6.63 21.93
C VAL A 151 -2.63 -7.89 22.54
N VAL A 152 -2.00 -8.70 21.71
CA VAL A 152 -1.05 -9.72 22.14
C VAL A 152 0.37 -9.22 21.85
N THR A 153 1.30 -9.42 22.78
CA THR A 153 2.73 -9.14 22.60
C THR A 153 3.47 -10.45 22.35
N LEU A 154 4.24 -10.49 21.27
CA LEU A 154 5.16 -11.58 20.94
C LEU A 154 6.59 -11.16 21.27
N SER A 155 7.37 -12.05 21.87
CA SER A 155 8.83 -12.01 21.76
C SER A 155 9.19 -12.43 20.35
N LEU A 156 9.92 -11.58 19.64
CA LEU A 156 10.84 -12.00 18.59
C LEU A 156 12.25 -12.07 19.20
N ASP A 157 13.26 -12.29 18.37
CA ASP A 157 14.66 -12.29 18.80
C ASP A 157 15.11 -10.86 19.15
N GLY A 158 15.29 -10.61 20.45
CA GLY A 158 15.74 -9.31 20.99
C GLY A 158 14.72 -8.16 20.93
N THR A 159 13.51 -8.37 20.39
CA THR A 159 12.50 -7.30 20.21
C THR A 159 11.08 -7.77 20.53
N GLU A 160 10.21 -6.87 20.99
CA GLU A 160 8.78 -7.13 21.16
C GLU A 160 8.00 -6.74 19.88
N ALA A 161 7.15 -7.63 19.40
CA ALA A 161 6.19 -7.37 18.32
C ALA A 161 4.75 -7.33 18.83
N ILE A 162 3.93 -6.50 18.19
CA ILE A 162 2.55 -6.21 18.60
C ILE A 162 1.57 -6.83 17.60
N LEU A 163 0.73 -7.74 18.08
CA LEU A 163 -0.37 -8.35 17.33
C LEU A 163 -1.71 -7.72 17.81
N PRO A 164 -2.19 -6.64 17.17
CA PRO A 164 -3.42 -5.96 17.56
C PRO A 164 -4.67 -6.76 17.17
N ARG A 165 -5.79 -6.57 17.88
CA ARG A 165 -7.02 -7.35 17.71
C ARG A 165 -7.59 -7.37 16.28
N SER A 166 -7.38 -6.34 15.47
CA SER A 166 -7.79 -6.31 14.06
C SER A 166 -6.95 -7.23 13.15
N GLN A 167 -5.75 -7.62 13.60
CA GLN A 167 -4.80 -8.47 12.88
C GLN A 167 -4.71 -9.89 13.46
N GLN A 168 -5.49 -10.18 14.51
CA GLN A 168 -5.69 -11.50 15.09
C GLN A 168 -6.71 -12.31 14.27
N VAL A 169 -6.60 -13.63 14.30
CA VAL A 169 -7.50 -14.54 13.59
C VAL A 169 -8.80 -14.71 14.39
N PRO A 170 -10.00 -14.48 13.80
CA PRO A 170 -11.25 -14.57 14.55
C PRO A 170 -11.51 -15.96 15.15
N GLY A 171 -11.50 -16.06 16.47
CA GLY A 171 -11.69 -17.32 17.21
C GLY A 171 -10.40 -18.04 17.64
N GLU A 172 -9.24 -17.61 17.15
CA GLU A 172 -7.94 -18.13 17.58
C GLU A 172 -7.68 -17.82 19.06
N ARG A 173 -7.25 -18.82 19.83
CA ARG A 173 -6.97 -18.70 21.27
C ARG A 173 -5.47 -18.74 21.52
N TYR A 174 -4.89 -17.57 21.80
CA TYR A 174 -3.50 -17.46 22.20
C TYR A 174 -3.28 -17.94 23.65
N THR A 175 -2.18 -18.65 23.91
CA THR A 175 -1.74 -19.03 25.26
C THR A 175 -0.35 -18.47 25.58
N LEU A 176 -0.03 -18.26 26.86
CA LEU A 176 1.28 -17.73 27.26
C LEU A 176 2.39 -18.75 26.95
N HIS A 177 3.51 -18.25 26.42
CA HIS A 177 4.64 -19.02 25.91
C HIS A 177 4.35 -19.88 24.67
N GLN A 178 3.19 -19.72 24.04
CA GLN A 178 2.90 -20.33 22.74
C GLN A 178 3.87 -19.78 21.68
N ARG A 179 4.51 -20.68 20.93
CA ARG A 179 5.21 -20.33 19.68
C ARG A 179 4.20 -20.29 18.54
N LEU A 180 4.27 -19.25 17.71
CA LEU A 180 3.45 -19.09 16.51
C LEU A 180 4.21 -18.31 15.43
N ARG A 181 3.80 -18.48 14.18
CA ARG A 181 4.28 -17.67 13.05
C ARG A 181 3.43 -16.40 12.93
N ALA A 182 4.02 -15.29 12.50
CA ALA A 182 3.26 -14.07 12.22
C ALA A 182 3.87 -13.29 11.05
N TYR A 183 3.01 -12.74 10.21
CA TYR A 183 3.39 -11.88 9.08
C TYR A 183 3.74 -10.48 9.58
N VAL A 184 4.91 -9.94 9.24
CA VAL A 184 5.30 -8.56 9.53
C VAL A 184 4.49 -7.63 8.64
N LEU A 185 3.63 -6.81 9.24
CA LEU A 185 2.74 -5.91 8.53
C LEU A 185 3.35 -4.52 8.31
N GLU A 186 4.05 -3.99 9.33
CA GLU A 186 4.75 -2.71 9.30
C GLU A 186 5.70 -2.59 10.51
N VAL A 187 6.80 -1.86 10.35
CA VAL A 187 7.83 -1.62 11.36
C VAL A 187 8.04 -0.11 11.49
N ARG A 188 7.51 0.47 12.56
CA ARG A 188 7.57 1.92 12.78
C ARG A 188 8.71 2.29 13.74
N LYS A 189 9.62 3.18 13.31
CA LYS A 189 10.64 3.74 14.21
C LYS A 189 9.98 4.62 15.28
N THR A 190 10.31 4.41 16.56
CA THR A 190 9.79 5.24 17.66
C THR A 190 10.90 5.61 18.65
N GLY A 191 10.70 6.67 19.45
CA GLY A 191 11.66 7.08 20.48
C GLY A 191 11.94 6.03 21.57
N ARG A 192 11.17 4.92 21.65
CA ARG A 192 11.43 3.77 22.53
C ARG A 192 12.02 2.54 21.81
N GLY A 193 12.19 2.61 20.48
CA GLY A 193 12.68 1.51 19.63
C GLY A 193 11.76 1.21 18.44
N PRO A 194 12.13 0.23 17.60
CA PRO A 194 11.25 -0.27 16.56
C PRO A 194 9.95 -0.81 17.17
N ARG A 195 8.82 -0.38 16.61
CA ARG A 195 7.50 -0.91 16.90
C ARG A 195 7.07 -1.78 15.73
N ILE A 196 7.36 -3.07 15.84
CA ILE A 196 6.97 -4.10 14.88
C ILE A 196 5.49 -4.41 15.11
N ILE A 197 4.68 -4.31 14.06
CA ILE A 197 3.27 -4.70 14.06
C ILE A 197 3.12 -5.91 13.15
N VAL A 198 2.50 -6.96 13.68
CA VAL A 198 2.37 -8.26 13.00
C VAL A 198 0.90 -8.66 12.84
N SER A 199 0.65 -9.61 11.93
CA SER A 199 -0.66 -10.15 11.64
C SER A 199 -0.65 -11.68 11.50
N ARG A 200 -1.78 -12.31 11.84
CA ARG A 200 -2.12 -13.67 11.41
C ARG A 200 -3.36 -13.73 10.52
N SER A 201 -4.16 -12.66 10.46
CA SER A 201 -5.36 -12.58 9.60
C SER A 201 -5.10 -12.02 8.19
N HIS A 202 -3.97 -11.33 7.96
CA HIS A 202 -3.66 -10.73 6.66
C HIS A 202 -3.52 -11.76 5.53
N GLN A 203 -3.88 -11.40 4.29
CA GLN A 203 -3.86 -12.35 3.16
C GLN A 203 -2.45 -12.83 2.80
N ASN A 204 -1.44 -11.99 2.97
CA ASN A 204 -0.05 -12.37 2.68
C ASN A 204 0.55 -13.37 3.69
N MET A 205 -0.08 -13.58 4.87
CA MET A 205 0.29 -14.70 5.75
C MET A 205 0.12 -16.04 5.01
N LEU A 206 -0.96 -16.21 4.25
CA LEU A 206 -1.19 -17.41 3.44
C LEU A 206 -0.23 -17.47 2.23
N ARG A 207 0.07 -16.33 1.59
CA ARG A 207 1.08 -16.23 0.53
C ARG A 207 2.44 -16.75 0.99
N ARG A 208 2.97 -16.22 2.09
CA ARG A 208 4.27 -16.60 2.64
C ARG A 208 4.30 -18.03 3.20
N LEU A 209 3.20 -18.53 3.77
CA LEU A 209 3.12 -19.95 4.16
C LEU A 209 3.18 -20.89 2.96
N LEU A 210 2.56 -20.54 1.83
CA LEU A 210 2.66 -21.32 0.60
C LEU A 210 4.09 -21.27 0.03
N GLU A 211 4.72 -20.09 0.00
CA GLU A 211 6.12 -19.93 -0.44
C GLU A 211 7.11 -20.75 0.42
N LEU A 212 6.84 -20.91 1.72
CA LEU A 212 7.67 -21.71 2.63
C LEU A 212 7.43 -23.23 2.57
N GLU A 213 6.24 -23.69 2.18
CA GLU A 213 5.84 -25.11 2.17
C GLU A 213 5.90 -25.74 0.75
N VAL A 214 5.89 -24.92 -0.30
CA VAL A 214 5.80 -25.34 -1.71
C VAL A 214 7.04 -24.84 -2.48
N PRO A 215 8.11 -25.66 -2.59
CA PRO A 215 9.35 -25.29 -3.29
C PRO A 215 9.14 -24.85 -4.75
N GLU A 216 8.09 -25.36 -5.40
CA GLU A 216 7.72 -25.00 -6.77
C GLU A 216 7.23 -23.54 -6.87
N ILE A 217 6.70 -22.96 -5.78
CA ILE A 217 6.39 -21.53 -5.68
C ILE A 217 7.65 -20.74 -5.33
N PHE A 218 8.45 -21.19 -4.37
CA PHE A 218 9.71 -20.54 -3.98
C PHE A 218 10.68 -20.37 -5.17
N ASN A 219 10.78 -21.39 -6.02
CA ASN A 219 11.60 -21.37 -7.23
C ASN A 219 10.94 -20.67 -8.44
N GLY A 220 9.70 -20.19 -8.32
CA GLY A 220 8.97 -19.50 -9.39
C GLY A 220 8.42 -20.39 -10.52
N SER A 221 8.55 -21.72 -10.46
CA SER A 221 7.92 -22.66 -11.41
C SER A 221 6.38 -22.59 -11.37
N VAL A 222 5.82 -22.24 -10.20
CA VAL A 222 4.40 -21.98 -9.95
C VAL A 222 4.26 -20.58 -9.35
N GLU A 223 3.23 -19.83 -9.74
CA GLU A 223 3.00 -18.46 -9.28
C GLU A 223 1.61 -18.29 -8.68
N ILE A 224 1.53 -17.62 -7.52
CA ILE A 224 0.26 -17.27 -6.86
C ILE A 224 -0.27 -15.95 -7.44
N GLN A 225 -1.15 -16.08 -8.43
CA GLN A 225 -1.82 -14.99 -9.13
C GLN A 225 -2.76 -14.18 -8.22
N ALA A 226 -3.62 -14.85 -7.43
CA ALA A 226 -4.57 -14.17 -6.54
C ALA A 226 -4.84 -14.93 -5.24
N ILE A 227 -5.21 -14.20 -4.18
CA ILE A 227 -5.65 -14.76 -2.89
C ILE A 227 -6.89 -14.02 -2.41
N ALA A 228 -7.98 -14.75 -2.18
CA ALA A 228 -9.15 -14.28 -1.45
C ALA A 228 -9.21 -14.99 -0.10
N ARG A 229 -8.99 -14.25 1.00
CA ARG A 229 -8.97 -14.80 2.37
C ARG A 229 -10.06 -14.21 3.25
N GLU A 230 -10.83 -15.08 3.91
CA GLU A 230 -11.64 -14.80 5.10
C GLU A 230 -11.06 -15.61 6.27
N ALA A 231 -10.19 -14.97 7.05
CA ALA A 231 -9.34 -15.63 8.05
C ALA A 231 -10.13 -16.44 9.09
N SER A 232 -9.56 -17.57 9.52
CA SER A 232 -10.17 -18.65 10.34
C SER A 232 -11.25 -19.48 9.66
N SER A 233 -11.86 -18.98 8.58
CA SER A 233 -13.02 -19.62 7.96
C SER A 233 -12.67 -20.30 6.63
N ARG A 234 -12.35 -19.53 5.59
CA ARG A 234 -12.02 -20.06 4.26
C ARG A 234 -11.18 -19.09 3.44
N SER A 235 -10.25 -19.66 2.68
CA SER A 235 -9.43 -18.98 1.68
C SER A 235 -9.55 -19.68 0.33
N LYS A 236 -9.44 -18.90 -0.74
CA LYS A 236 -9.25 -19.36 -2.11
C LYS A 236 -7.93 -18.80 -2.64
N VAL A 237 -7.15 -19.61 -3.33
CA VAL A 237 -5.83 -19.27 -3.88
C VAL A 237 -5.79 -19.66 -5.35
N ALA A 238 -5.49 -18.71 -6.23
CA ALA A 238 -5.34 -18.94 -7.65
C ALA A 238 -3.86 -19.10 -8.02
N VAL A 239 -3.50 -20.22 -8.65
CA VAL A 239 -2.12 -20.57 -9.02
C VAL A 239 -2.01 -20.93 -10.50
N ILE A 240 -0.90 -20.53 -11.13
CA ILE A 240 -0.53 -20.88 -12.50
C ILE A 240 0.85 -21.54 -12.52
N ALA A 241 1.09 -22.53 -13.38
CA ALA A 241 2.43 -23.01 -13.66
C ALA A 241 3.08 -22.15 -14.76
N LYS A 242 4.28 -21.63 -14.51
CA LYS A 242 5.12 -20.98 -15.54
C LYS A 242 5.90 -22.00 -16.37
N GLN A 243 6.14 -23.19 -15.80
CA GLN A 243 6.89 -24.27 -16.43
C GLN A 243 5.96 -25.37 -16.96
N ALA A 244 6.10 -25.70 -18.25
CA ALA A 244 5.33 -26.78 -18.86
C ALA A 244 5.61 -28.14 -18.19
N GLY A 245 4.57 -28.95 -18.01
CA GLY A 245 4.65 -30.26 -17.34
C GLY A 245 4.53 -30.22 -15.82
N VAL A 246 4.48 -29.03 -15.19
CA VAL A 246 4.20 -28.88 -13.75
C VAL A 246 2.69 -28.68 -13.53
N ASP A 247 2.08 -29.49 -12.66
CA ASP A 247 0.72 -29.24 -12.16
C ASP A 247 0.78 -28.26 -10.97
N PRO A 248 0.24 -27.03 -11.11
CA PRO A 248 0.31 -26.03 -10.05
C PRO A 248 -0.59 -26.37 -8.86
N VAL A 249 -1.70 -27.11 -9.06
CA VAL A 249 -2.59 -27.51 -7.98
C VAL A 249 -1.99 -28.69 -7.22
N GLY A 250 -1.52 -29.71 -7.94
CA GLY A 250 -0.81 -30.86 -7.37
C GLY A 250 0.44 -30.48 -6.57
N ALA A 251 1.22 -29.50 -7.05
CA ALA A 251 2.36 -28.96 -6.31
C ALA A 251 1.94 -28.33 -4.97
N CYS A 252 0.94 -27.46 -4.95
CA CYS A 252 0.49 -26.79 -3.72
C CYS A 252 -0.18 -27.75 -2.72
N VAL A 253 -0.94 -28.73 -3.22
CA VAL A 253 -1.63 -29.72 -2.39
C VAL A 253 -0.64 -30.76 -1.84
N GLY A 254 0.33 -31.19 -2.65
CA GLY A 254 1.28 -32.24 -2.30
C GLY A 254 0.64 -33.64 -2.22
N MET A 255 1.48 -34.66 -2.00
CA MET A 255 1.00 -36.05 -1.90
C MET A 255 -0.10 -36.18 -0.84
N ARG A 256 -1.30 -36.63 -1.26
CA ARG A 256 -2.51 -36.78 -0.42
C ARG A 256 -2.90 -35.53 0.38
N GLY A 257 -2.50 -34.33 -0.04
CA GLY A 257 -2.82 -33.09 0.66
C GLY A 257 -1.91 -32.72 1.84
N VAL A 258 -0.77 -33.39 2.02
CA VAL A 258 0.10 -33.16 3.19
C VAL A 258 0.61 -31.71 3.30
N ARG A 259 1.05 -31.10 2.18
CA ARG A 259 1.54 -29.69 2.17
C ARG A 259 0.42 -28.73 2.55
N ILE A 260 -0.72 -28.81 1.87
CA ILE A 260 -1.84 -27.89 2.17
C ILE A 260 -2.40 -28.12 3.58
N GLN A 261 -2.40 -29.36 4.10
CA GLN A 261 -2.84 -29.65 5.47
C GLN A 261 -1.87 -29.09 6.53
N SER A 262 -0.57 -29.00 6.27
CA SER A 262 0.41 -28.28 7.10
C SER A 262 -0.01 -26.81 7.28
N ILE A 263 -0.35 -26.14 6.17
CA ILE A 263 -0.79 -24.74 6.16
C ILE A 263 -2.17 -24.56 6.84
N VAL A 264 -3.13 -25.46 6.58
CA VAL A 264 -4.44 -25.48 7.25
C VAL A 264 -4.27 -25.60 8.77
N ASN A 265 -3.34 -26.45 9.23
CA ASN A 265 -3.06 -26.63 10.66
C ASN A 265 -2.42 -25.38 11.29
N GLU A 266 -1.44 -24.77 10.63
CA GLU A 266 -0.82 -23.50 11.07
C GLU A 266 -1.83 -22.35 11.13
N LEU A 267 -2.80 -22.31 10.21
CA LEU A 267 -3.90 -21.32 10.20
C LEU A 267 -5.10 -21.72 11.08
N GLY A 268 -4.96 -22.72 11.95
CA GLY A 268 -5.97 -23.07 12.96
C GLY A 268 -7.23 -23.76 12.44
N GLY A 269 -7.15 -24.43 11.28
CA GLY A 269 -8.28 -25.13 10.65
C GLY A 269 -8.99 -24.34 9.54
N GLU A 270 -8.46 -23.18 9.14
CA GLU A 270 -8.96 -22.41 8.01
C GLU A 270 -8.94 -23.23 6.71
N LYS A 271 -10.08 -23.35 6.02
CA LYS A 271 -10.18 -24.19 4.81
C LYS A 271 -9.57 -23.47 3.61
N ILE A 272 -8.64 -24.11 2.90
CA ILE A 272 -7.97 -23.49 1.73
C ILE A 272 -8.35 -24.26 0.46
N ASP A 273 -8.98 -23.58 -0.49
CA ASP A 273 -9.17 -24.08 -1.85
C ASP A 273 -8.00 -23.60 -2.73
N VAL A 274 -7.21 -24.53 -3.26
CA VAL A 274 -6.25 -24.24 -4.34
C VAL A 274 -6.96 -24.40 -5.68
N ILE A 275 -6.86 -23.38 -6.53
CA ILE A 275 -7.57 -23.25 -7.79
C ILE A 275 -6.55 -22.95 -8.89
N GLU A 276 -6.61 -23.70 -9.99
CA GLU A 276 -5.83 -23.38 -11.19
C GLU A 276 -6.38 -22.10 -11.83
N TRP A 277 -5.53 -21.08 -11.96
CA TRP A 277 -5.85 -19.83 -12.66
C TRP A 277 -5.98 -20.08 -14.17
N SER A 278 -6.77 -19.26 -14.86
CA SER A 278 -6.90 -19.32 -16.32
C SER A 278 -7.01 -17.91 -16.90
N PRO A 279 -6.42 -17.63 -18.08
CA PRO A 279 -6.57 -16.33 -18.75
C PRO A 279 -7.99 -16.13 -19.29
N ASP A 280 -8.74 -17.21 -19.55
CA ASP A 280 -10.19 -17.11 -19.78
C ASP A 280 -10.92 -16.93 -18.45
N ALA A 281 -11.53 -15.75 -18.29
CA ALA A 281 -12.34 -15.42 -17.11
C ALA A 281 -13.56 -16.36 -16.93
N SER A 282 -14.14 -16.91 -18.00
CA SER A 282 -15.25 -17.86 -17.93
C SER A 282 -14.82 -19.15 -17.24
N VAL A 283 -13.73 -19.76 -17.74
CA VAL A 283 -13.08 -20.93 -17.11
C VAL A 283 -12.59 -20.61 -15.70
N PHE A 284 -11.95 -19.46 -15.46
CA PHE A 284 -11.43 -19.12 -14.14
C PHE A 284 -12.54 -18.92 -13.10
N ILE A 285 -13.65 -18.25 -13.45
CA ILE A 285 -14.82 -18.11 -12.56
C ILE A 285 -15.46 -19.47 -12.29
N SER A 286 -15.58 -20.33 -13.31
CA SER A 286 -16.06 -21.71 -13.13
C SER A 286 -15.17 -22.52 -12.18
N LYS A 287 -13.83 -22.37 -12.25
CA LYS A 287 -12.90 -23.02 -11.32
C LYS A 287 -12.95 -22.39 -9.92
N ALA A 288 -13.12 -21.07 -9.80
CA ALA A 288 -13.16 -20.36 -8.53
C ALA A 288 -14.36 -20.73 -7.64
N LEU A 289 -15.51 -21.07 -8.24
CA LEU A 289 -16.71 -21.52 -7.53
C LEU A 289 -16.64 -22.98 -7.01
N SER A 290 -15.60 -23.73 -7.37
CA SER A 290 -15.28 -25.05 -6.81
C SER A 290 -15.41 -25.03 -5.27
N PRO A 291 -16.08 -26.02 -4.64
CA PRO A 291 -16.43 -27.34 -5.18
C PRO A 291 -17.77 -27.44 -5.95
N ALA A 292 -18.51 -26.35 -6.16
CA ALA A 292 -19.74 -26.40 -6.95
C ALA A 292 -19.44 -26.56 -8.45
N ARG A 293 -20.25 -27.34 -9.17
CA ARG A 293 -20.17 -27.44 -10.64
C ARG A 293 -20.99 -26.32 -11.28
N VAL A 294 -20.42 -25.71 -12.31
CA VAL A 294 -21.06 -24.66 -13.11
C VAL A 294 -21.51 -25.23 -14.45
N LEU A 295 -22.67 -24.79 -14.94
CA LEU A 295 -23.22 -25.19 -16.24
C LEU A 295 -22.82 -24.19 -17.34
N SER A 296 -22.95 -22.90 -17.06
CA SER A 296 -22.60 -21.80 -17.96
C SER A 296 -22.19 -20.56 -17.17
N VAL A 297 -21.24 -19.79 -17.71
CA VAL A 297 -20.86 -18.45 -17.22
C VAL A 297 -21.06 -17.48 -18.38
N GLN A 298 -22.05 -16.58 -18.28
CA GLN A 298 -22.16 -15.45 -19.19
C GLN A 298 -21.41 -14.27 -18.58
N LEU A 299 -20.33 -13.84 -19.24
CA LEU A 299 -19.62 -12.61 -18.89
C LEU A 299 -20.37 -11.39 -19.41
N ASP A 300 -20.30 -10.30 -18.66
CA ASP A 300 -20.92 -9.02 -18.96
C ASP A 300 -19.94 -7.91 -18.54
N HIS A 301 -19.34 -7.23 -19.52
CA HIS A 301 -18.27 -6.26 -19.27
C HIS A 301 -18.77 -4.85 -19.56
N ASP A 302 -19.45 -4.25 -18.59
CA ASP A 302 -19.91 -2.88 -18.72
C ASP A 302 -18.78 -1.88 -18.37
N PRO A 303 -18.50 -0.87 -19.23
CA PRO A 303 -17.52 0.17 -18.90
C PRO A 303 -17.92 1.05 -17.70
N VAL A 304 -19.22 1.14 -17.39
CA VAL A 304 -19.79 2.03 -16.36
C VAL A 304 -20.22 1.24 -15.11
N GLU A 305 -20.95 0.14 -15.29
CA GLU A 305 -21.39 -0.72 -14.17
C GLU A 305 -20.32 -1.72 -13.71
N GLY A 306 -19.31 -1.98 -14.54
CA GLY A 306 -18.19 -2.87 -14.25
C GLY A 306 -18.39 -4.32 -14.68
N LYS A 307 -17.50 -5.19 -14.18
CA LYS A 307 -17.36 -6.58 -14.61
C LYS A 307 -18.30 -7.51 -13.84
N THR A 308 -19.34 -8.00 -14.51
CA THR A 308 -20.37 -8.88 -13.92
C THR A 308 -20.41 -10.23 -14.64
N ALA A 309 -20.58 -11.32 -13.90
CA ALA A 309 -20.62 -12.68 -14.40
C ALA A 309 -21.90 -13.36 -13.91
N ASN A 310 -22.78 -13.67 -14.86
CA ASN A 310 -24.04 -14.36 -14.64
C ASN A 310 -23.80 -15.88 -14.72
N VAL A 311 -23.73 -16.53 -13.56
CA VAL A 311 -23.38 -17.95 -13.45
C VAL A 311 -24.62 -18.81 -13.22
N VAL A 312 -24.77 -19.88 -14.00
CA VAL A 312 -25.86 -20.85 -13.82
C VAL A 312 -25.30 -22.16 -13.28
N VAL A 313 -25.91 -22.67 -12.23
CA VAL A 313 -25.52 -23.91 -11.53
C VAL A 313 -26.72 -24.88 -11.43
N PRO A 314 -26.48 -26.20 -11.25
CA PRO A 314 -27.55 -27.14 -10.90
C PRO A 314 -28.21 -26.72 -9.57
N ASP A 315 -29.52 -26.90 -9.44
CA ASP A 315 -30.27 -26.39 -8.29
C ASP A 315 -29.88 -27.08 -6.96
N ASP A 316 -29.48 -28.36 -7.03
CA ASP A 316 -28.87 -29.11 -5.91
C ASP A 316 -27.54 -28.50 -5.43
N GLN A 317 -26.87 -27.72 -6.28
CA GLN A 317 -25.58 -27.10 -6.02
C GLN A 317 -25.66 -25.57 -5.85
N LEU A 318 -26.83 -24.94 -6.02
CA LEU A 318 -27.03 -23.50 -5.80
C LEU A 318 -26.61 -23.07 -4.39
N SER A 319 -27.06 -23.81 -3.37
CA SER A 319 -26.67 -23.61 -1.97
C SER A 319 -25.16 -23.80 -1.70
N LEU A 320 -24.49 -24.67 -2.48
CA LEU A 320 -23.05 -24.93 -2.39
C LEU A 320 -22.23 -23.84 -3.07
N ALA A 321 -22.69 -23.36 -4.24
CA ALA A 321 -22.05 -22.31 -5.03
C ALA A 321 -22.10 -20.96 -4.31
N ILE A 322 -23.23 -20.62 -3.70
CA ILE A 322 -23.39 -19.46 -2.82
C ILE A 322 -22.57 -19.67 -1.52
N GLY A 323 -22.74 -20.83 -0.89
CA GLY A 323 -22.10 -21.19 0.37
C GLY A 323 -22.71 -20.51 1.61
N ARG A 324 -22.29 -20.93 2.80
CA ARG A 324 -22.78 -20.38 4.08
C ARG A 324 -22.61 -18.86 4.10
N SER A 325 -23.71 -18.13 4.30
CA SER A 325 -23.74 -16.65 4.32
C SER A 325 -23.09 -15.99 3.09
N GLY A 326 -23.18 -16.63 1.92
CA GLY A 326 -22.61 -16.13 0.66
C GLY A 326 -21.08 -16.22 0.55
N GLN A 327 -20.41 -16.93 1.46
CA GLN A 327 -18.94 -16.97 1.54
C GLN A 327 -18.27 -17.51 0.26
N ASN A 328 -18.80 -18.57 -0.36
CA ASN A 328 -18.13 -19.18 -1.51
C ASN A 328 -18.19 -18.25 -2.73
N ALA A 329 -19.35 -17.64 -2.98
CA ALA A 329 -19.54 -16.61 -3.99
C ALA A 329 -18.67 -15.37 -3.71
N ARG A 330 -18.64 -14.85 -2.46
CA ARG A 330 -17.85 -13.67 -2.09
C ARG A 330 -16.35 -13.90 -2.25
N LEU A 331 -15.85 -15.09 -1.88
CA LEU A 331 -14.45 -15.45 -2.07
C LEU A 331 -14.11 -15.62 -3.56
N ALA A 332 -14.99 -16.23 -4.36
CA ALA A 332 -14.78 -16.34 -5.81
C ALA A 332 -14.79 -14.97 -6.50
N ALA A 333 -15.69 -14.06 -6.11
CA ALA A 333 -15.75 -12.69 -6.61
C ALA A 333 -14.48 -11.90 -6.25
N LYS A 334 -14.03 -11.97 -4.98
CA LYS A 334 -12.77 -11.35 -4.54
C LYS A 334 -11.53 -11.96 -5.23
N LEU A 335 -11.55 -13.24 -5.58
CA LEU A 335 -10.43 -13.92 -6.25
C LEU A 335 -10.31 -13.54 -7.73
N THR A 336 -11.45 -13.37 -8.40
CA THR A 336 -11.53 -13.14 -9.85
C THR A 336 -11.59 -11.65 -10.22
N GLY A 337 -12.02 -10.79 -9.30
CA GLY A 337 -12.28 -9.38 -9.57
C GLY A 337 -13.61 -9.11 -10.29
N TRP A 338 -14.45 -10.14 -10.48
CA TRP A 338 -15.77 -10.03 -11.08
C TRP A 338 -16.86 -10.02 -10.00
N ARG A 339 -17.93 -9.27 -10.21
CA ARG A 339 -19.19 -9.50 -9.52
C ARG A 339 -19.77 -10.82 -10.03
N ILE A 340 -20.13 -11.74 -9.14
CA ILE A 340 -20.68 -13.06 -9.50
C ILE A 340 -22.11 -13.15 -8.99
N ASP A 341 -23.08 -13.10 -9.90
CA ASP A 341 -24.50 -13.33 -9.61
C ASP A 341 -24.85 -14.77 -10.03
N ILE A 342 -25.33 -15.59 -9.07
CA ILE A 342 -25.52 -17.04 -9.23
C ILE A 342 -27.02 -17.37 -9.30
N GLN A 343 -27.43 -18.10 -10.34
CA GLN A 343 -28.82 -18.52 -10.59
C GLN A 343 -28.95 -20.04 -10.67
N GLY A 344 -30.11 -20.56 -10.27
CA GLY A 344 -30.47 -21.96 -10.47
C GLY A 344 -30.81 -22.25 -11.94
N VAL A 345 -30.56 -23.49 -12.40
CA VAL A 345 -30.87 -23.91 -13.77
C VAL A 345 -32.36 -23.87 -14.07
N THR A 346 -33.23 -24.21 -13.11
CA THR A 346 -34.70 -24.10 -13.28
C THR A 346 -35.11 -22.65 -13.49
N GLU A 347 -34.57 -21.72 -12.70
CA GLU A 347 -34.89 -20.29 -12.76
C GLU A 347 -34.41 -19.68 -14.09
N ALA A 348 -33.15 -19.94 -14.45
CA ALA A 348 -32.57 -19.48 -15.71
C ALA A 348 -33.31 -20.07 -16.94
N ALA A 349 -33.74 -21.33 -16.89
CA ALA A 349 -34.50 -21.97 -17.97
C ALA A 349 -35.94 -21.41 -18.08
N ARG A 350 -36.63 -21.15 -16.97
CA ARG A 350 -37.93 -20.48 -16.97
C ARG A 350 -37.83 -19.06 -17.54
N TRP A 351 -36.83 -18.29 -17.12
CA TRP A 351 -36.54 -16.96 -17.68
C TRP A 351 -36.28 -17.04 -19.19
N ALA A 352 -35.42 -17.95 -19.64
CA ALA A 352 -35.10 -18.10 -21.06
C ALA A 352 -36.34 -18.45 -21.89
N LEU A 353 -37.20 -19.36 -21.42
CA LEU A 353 -38.48 -19.64 -22.07
C LEU A 353 -39.44 -18.45 -22.04
N GLN A 354 -39.51 -17.68 -20.96
CA GLN A 354 -40.34 -16.48 -20.88
C GLN A 354 -39.93 -15.45 -21.94
N GLN A 355 -38.63 -15.16 -22.04
CA GLN A 355 -38.10 -14.20 -23.02
C GLN A 355 -38.40 -14.61 -24.48
N VAL A 356 -38.31 -15.90 -24.79
CA VAL A 356 -38.67 -16.45 -26.11
C VAL A 356 -40.17 -16.33 -26.44
N ASN A 357 -41.04 -16.11 -25.44
CA ASN A 357 -42.47 -15.82 -25.65
C ASN A 357 -42.82 -14.32 -25.55
N GLU A 358 -41.86 -13.46 -25.17
CA GLU A 358 -42.06 -12.01 -24.97
C GLU A 358 -41.43 -11.16 -26.08
N ASP A 359 -40.27 -11.57 -26.63
CA ASP A 359 -39.65 -10.95 -27.79
C ASP A 359 -39.60 -11.93 -28.98
N ASP A 360 -40.42 -11.65 -30.00
CA ASP A 360 -40.48 -12.38 -31.27
C ASP A 360 -39.11 -12.49 -31.97
N ASN A 361 -38.17 -11.57 -31.68
CA ASN A 361 -36.84 -11.54 -32.29
C ASN A 361 -35.84 -12.51 -31.64
N VAL A 362 -36.11 -13.06 -30.44
CA VAL A 362 -35.23 -14.07 -29.82
C VAL A 362 -35.25 -15.36 -30.62
N LEU A 363 -36.45 -15.85 -31.00
CA LEU A 363 -36.64 -17.18 -31.59
C LEU A 363 -35.86 -17.40 -32.92
N PRO A 364 -35.84 -16.45 -33.89
CA PRO A 364 -35.02 -16.57 -35.09
C PRO A 364 -33.51 -16.62 -34.82
N ASN A 365 -33.04 -15.95 -33.76
CA ASN A 365 -31.62 -15.81 -33.45
C ASN A 365 -31.06 -16.95 -32.58
N LEU A 366 -31.91 -17.84 -32.05
CA LEU A 366 -31.47 -19.01 -31.26
C LEU A 366 -30.78 -20.12 -32.06
N GLY A 367 -30.95 -20.17 -33.39
CA GLY A 367 -30.38 -21.22 -34.23
C GLY A 367 -30.70 -22.63 -33.72
N LEU A 368 -29.66 -23.45 -33.51
CA LEU A 368 -29.81 -24.84 -33.04
C LEU A 368 -30.44 -24.97 -31.64
N ALA A 369 -30.36 -23.93 -30.79
CA ALA A 369 -30.99 -23.97 -29.46
C ALA A 369 -32.53 -23.95 -29.54
N ALA A 370 -33.12 -23.45 -30.64
CA ALA A 370 -34.56 -23.43 -30.84
C ALA A 370 -35.17 -24.85 -30.85
N GLU A 371 -34.44 -25.85 -31.34
CA GLU A 371 -34.89 -27.25 -31.36
C GLU A 371 -35.08 -27.83 -29.94
N GLN A 372 -34.37 -27.31 -28.95
CA GLN A 372 -34.46 -27.78 -27.56
C GLN A 372 -35.60 -27.11 -26.77
N LEU A 373 -36.21 -26.02 -27.26
CA LEU A 373 -37.28 -25.30 -26.55
C LEU A 373 -38.45 -26.22 -26.12
N PRO A 374 -39.02 -27.11 -26.98
CA PRO A 374 -40.09 -28.00 -26.58
C PRO A 374 -39.63 -29.09 -25.60
N ARG A 375 -38.35 -29.48 -25.66
CA ARG A 375 -37.73 -30.44 -24.74
C ARG A 375 -37.59 -29.81 -23.35
N VAL A 376 -37.06 -28.59 -23.26
CA VAL A 376 -36.90 -27.84 -22.01
C VAL A 376 -38.25 -27.51 -21.36
N ALA A 377 -39.24 -27.07 -22.13
CA ALA A 377 -40.60 -26.83 -21.63
C ALA A 377 -41.26 -28.11 -21.06
N LYS A 378 -40.96 -29.29 -21.61
CA LYS A 378 -41.42 -30.58 -21.07
C LYS A 378 -40.63 -31.03 -19.83
N ILE A 379 -39.31 -30.80 -19.82
CA ILE A 379 -38.42 -31.09 -18.68
C ILE A 379 -38.89 -30.33 -17.42
N LEU A 380 -39.11 -29.01 -17.55
CA LEU A 380 -39.51 -28.15 -16.43
C LEU A 380 -40.87 -28.58 -15.83
N ARG A 381 -41.89 -28.82 -16.66
CA ARG A 381 -43.22 -29.26 -16.19
C ARG A 381 -43.18 -30.58 -15.41
N ARG A 382 -42.39 -31.55 -15.88
CA ARG A 382 -42.25 -32.83 -15.16
C ARG A 382 -41.52 -32.63 -13.83
N HIS A 383 -40.48 -31.81 -13.78
CA HIS A 383 -39.75 -31.56 -12.53
C HIS A 383 -40.53 -30.71 -11.52
N GLU A 384 -41.46 -29.87 -11.98
CA GLU A 384 -42.47 -29.21 -11.13
C GLU A 384 -43.44 -30.22 -10.46
N GLU A 385 -43.68 -31.38 -11.08
CA GLU A 385 -44.52 -32.47 -10.54
C GLU A 385 -43.72 -33.48 -9.70
N GLU A 386 -42.50 -33.84 -10.13
CA GLU A 386 -41.71 -34.95 -9.57
C GLU A 386 -40.64 -34.53 -8.54
N SER A 387 -40.19 -33.26 -8.54
CA SER A 387 -39.15 -32.73 -7.63
C SER A 387 -37.86 -33.56 -7.52
N MET A 388 -37.40 -34.15 -8.64
CA MET A 388 -36.17 -34.96 -8.70
C MET A 388 -34.96 -34.14 -9.19
N PRO A 389 -33.72 -34.63 -8.99
CA PRO A 389 -32.54 -34.02 -9.61
C PRO A 389 -32.57 -34.17 -11.14
N TYR A 390 -32.09 -33.14 -11.85
CA TYR A 390 -31.95 -33.18 -13.32
C TYR A 390 -30.88 -34.17 -13.78
N ASN A 391 -31.15 -34.87 -14.89
CA ASN A 391 -30.15 -35.70 -15.56
C ASN A 391 -29.19 -34.84 -16.42
N ASN A 392 -27.97 -35.32 -16.70
CA ASN A 392 -26.96 -34.60 -17.49
C ASN A 392 -27.46 -34.16 -18.88
N GLU A 393 -28.27 -34.98 -19.56
CA GLU A 393 -28.90 -34.59 -20.84
C GLU A 393 -29.90 -33.43 -20.70
N GLU A 394 -30.60 -33.36 -19.57
CA GLU A 394 -31.61 -32.35 -19.29
C GLU A 394 -30.95 -31.03 -18.93
N LEU A 395 -29.88 -31.09 -18.12
CA LEU A 395 -28.97 -29.98 -17.87
C LEU A 395 -28.33 -29.45 -19.16
N LEU A 396 -27.92 -30.33 -20.08
CA LEU A 396 -27.34 -29.91 -21.38
C LEU A 396 -28.38 -29.22 -22.28
N ALA A 397 -29.59 -29.77 -22.39
CA ALA A 397 -30.67 -29.15 -23.17
C ALA A 397 -31.09 -27.79 -22.60
N MET A 398 -31.18 -27.66 -21.27
CA MET A 398 -31.44 -26.37 -20.61
C MET A 398 -30.29 -25.39 -20.81
N ARG A 399 -29.03 -25.83 -20.65
CA ARG A 399 -27.83 -25.02 -20.90
C ARG A 399 -27.86 -24.41 -22.30
N GLN A 400 -28.11 -25.21 -23.34
CA GLN A 400 -28.15 -24.74 -24.73
C GLN A 400 -29.19 -23.64 -24.96
N VAL A 401 -30.39 -23.76 -24.39
CA VAL A 401 -31.42 -22.71 -24.46
C VAL A 401 -31.01 -21.47 -23.66
N ILE A 402 -30.49 -21.63 -22.45
CA ILE A 402 -30.07 -20.51 -21.60
C ILE A 402 -28.92 -19.72 -22.23
N GLU A 403 -27.87 -20.40 -22.72
CA GLU A 403 -26.74 -19.77 -23.39
C GLU A 403 -27.19 -19.08 -24.68
N GLY A 404 -28.07 -19.70 -25.48
CA GLY A 404 -28.63 -19.06 -26.67
C GLY A 404 -29.33 -17.73 -26.37
N VAL A 405 -30.25 -17.70 -25.38
CA VAL A 405 -30.97 -16.47 -25.01
C VAL A 405 -30.03 -15.44 -24.36
N LYS A 406 -29.08 -15.87 -23.52
CA LYS A 406 -28.11 -14.95 -22.88
C LYS A 406 -27.11 -14.37 -23.90
N HIS A 407 -26.69 -15.13 -24.91
CA HIS A 407 -25.84 -14.62 -25.99
C HIS A 407 -26.56 -13.61 -26.89
N TYR A 408 -27.84 -13.83 -27.22
CA TYR A 408 -28.65 -12.85 -27.95
C TYR A 408 -28.70 -11.50 -27.22
N TYR A 409 -29.11 -11.48 -25.95
CA TYR A 409 -29.16 -10.25 -25.15
C TYR A 409 -27.79 -9.67 -24.75
N ALA A 410 -26.72 -10.48 -24.76
CA ALA A 410 -25.36 -9.94 -24.70
C ALA A 410 -25.04 -9.18 -25.98
N SER A 411 -25.23 -9.81 -27.15
CA SER A 411 -24.91 -9.20 -28.46
C SER A 411 -25.67 -7.91 -28.72
N GLN A 412 -26.95 -7.81 -28.35
CA GLN A 412 -27.72 -6.56 -28.45
C GLN A 412 -27.10 -5.45 -27.59
N ARG A 413 -26.92 -5.69 -26.29
CA ARG A 413 -26.35 -4.69 -25.37
C ARG A 413 -24.93 -4.30 -25.75
N ASP A 414 -24.13 -5.23 -26.28
CA ASP A 414 -22.79 -4.94 -26.76
C ASP A 414 -22.81 -4.10 -28.05
N THR A 415 -23.80 -4.26 -28.94
CA THR A 415 -24.01 -3.33 -30.07
C THR A 415 -24.52 -1.95 -29.63
N GLU A 416 -25.41 -1.87 -28.63
CA GLU A 416 -25.88 -0.60 -28.05
C GLU A 416 -24.75 0.15 -27.35
N ARG A 417 -23.95 -0.55 -26.53
CA ARG A 417 -22.72 -0.04 -25.91
C ARG A 417 -21.72 0.43 -26.97
N ALA A 418 -21.50 -0.35 -28.04
CA ALA A 418 -20.58 0.05 -29.11
C ALA A 418 -21.04 1.33 -29.82
N HIS A 419 -22.36 1.51 -30.04
CA HIS A 419 -22.93 2.74 -30.58
C HIS A 419 -22.69 3.92 -29.63
N PHE A 420 -23.07 3.77 -28.36
CA PHE A 420 -22.91 4.82 -27.33
C PHE A 420 -21.45 5.25 -27.17
N MET A 421 -20.52 4.30 -27.08
CA MET A 421 -19.08 4.58 -26.96
C MET A 421 -18.51 5.23 -28.24
N ALA A 422 -19.05 4.92 -29.41
CA ALA A 422 -18.67 5.59 -30.66
C ALA A 422 -19.19 7.04 -30.71
N GLU A 423 -20.42 7.29 -30.28
CA GLU A 423 -20.99 8.65 -30.16
C GLU A 423 -20.23 9.50 -29.14
N GLU A 424 -19.92 8.95 -27.96
CA GLU A 424 -19.15 9.66 -26.94
C GLU A 424 -17.71 9.93 -27.39
N LYS A 425 -17.03 8.96 -28.03
CA LYS A 425 -15.70 9.17 -28.59
C LYS A 425 -15.70 10.22 -29.71
N ALA A 426 -16.69 10.19 -30.61
CA ALA A 426 -16.82 11.19 -31.67
C ALA A 426 -17.08 12.60 -31.09
N ARG A 427 -17.88 12.70 -30.03
CA ARG A 427 -18.14 13.95 -29.32
C ARG A 427 -16.88 14.50 -28.63
N LEU A 428 -16.06 13.64 -28.01
CA LEU A 428 -14.80 14.05 -27.40
C LEU A 428 -13.79 14.50 -28.47
N ALA A 429 -13.63 13.75 -29.55
CA ALA A 429 -12.77 14.11 -30.67
C ALA A 429 -13.16 15.48 -31.27
N ALA A 430 -14.45 15.75 -31.50
CA ALA A 430 -14.91 17.05 -31.99
C ALA A 430 -14.64 18.22 -31.02
N ILE A 431 -14.59 17.96 -29.70
CA ILE A 431 -14.20 18.96 -28.69
C ILE A 431 -12.69 19.21 -28.70
N GLU A 432 -11.87 18.21 -29.03
CA GLU A 432 -10.41 18.33 -29.16
C GLU A 432 -10.02 18.99 -30.48
N GLU A 433 -10.68 18.63 -31.58
CA GLU A 433 -10.55 19.25 -32.90
C GLU A 433 -10.90 20.75 -32.82
N ALA A 434 -12.05 21.13 -32.25
CA ALA A 434 -12.41 22.53 -32.06
C ALA A 434 -11.46 23.32 -31.13
N LYS A 435 -10.75 22.64 -30.20
CA LYS A 435 -9.67 23.26 -29.41
C LYS A 435 -8.39 23.43 -30.24
N ALA A 436 -8.07 22.48 -31.11
CA ALA A 436 -6.91 22.53 -32.00
C ALA A 436 -7.09 23.61 -33.09
N GLU A 437 -8.29 23.72 -33.68
CA GLU A 437 -8.68 24.84 -34.55
C GLU A 437 -8.54 26.18 -33.82
N ARG A 438 -9.06 26.30 -32.59
CA ARG A 438 -8.90 27.52 -31.78
C ARG A 438 -7.43 27.84 -31.49
N ARG A 439 -6.63 26.84 -31.13
CA ARG A 439 -5.19 27.02 -30.84
C ARG A 439 -4.42 27.47 -32.07
N THR A 440 -4.61 26.80 -33.21
CA THR A 440 -3.95 27.17 -34.48
C THR A 440 -4.44 28.51 -35.00
N ALA A 441 -5.69 28.91 -34.75
CA ALA A 441 -6.16 30.26 -35.01
C ALA A 441 -5.38 31.31 -34.19
N ILE A 442 -5.22 31.12 -32.87
CA ILE A 442 -4.42 31.99 -31.98
C ILE A 442 -2.94 32.02 -32.40
N GLU A 443 -2.32 30.89 -32.72
CA GLU A 443 -0.93 30.84 -33.18
C GLU A 443 -0.76 31.56 -34.54
N SER A 444 -1.71 31.39 -35.46
CA SER A 444 -1.74 32.13 -36.73
C SER A 444 -2.07 33.62 -36.56
N ALA A 445 -2.62 34.04 -35.42
CA ALA A 445 -2.86 35.43 -35.08
C ALA A 445 -1.58 36.08 -34.55
N ARG A 446 -0.94 35.44 -33.56
CA ARG A 446 0.37 35.81 -33.01
C ARG A 446 1.40 36.04 -34.12
N ALA A 447 1.49 35.12 -35.08
CA ALA A 447 2.38 35.24 -36.24
C ALA A 447 2.08 36.41 -37.22
N LYS A 448 0.96 37.14 -37.05
CA LYS A 448 0.61 38.34 -37.84
C LYS A 448 0.71 39.63 -37.02
N ILE A 449 0.89 39.52 -35.70
CA ILE A 449 1.08 40.65 -34.80
C ILE A 449 2.58 40.96 -34.78
N ALA A 450 2.96 42.17 -35.14
CA ALA A 450 4.37 42.58 -35.08
C ALA A 450 4.84 42.55 -33.62
N GLU A 451 6.05 42.04 -33.36
CA GLU A 451 6.63 41.88 -32.01
C GLU A 451 6.53 43.18 -31.18
N ARG A 452 6.71 44.31 -31.86
CA ARG A 452 6.57 45.67 -31.31
C ARG A 452 5.22 46.01 -30.68
N ALA A 453 4.15 45.25 -30.94
CA ALA A 453 2.86 45.44 -30.30
C ALA A 453 2.87 44.97 -28.83
N TYR A 454 3.67 43.95 -28.51
CA TYR A 454 3.88 43.49 -27.13
C TYR A 454 4.78 44.45 -26.32
N GLU A 455 5.54 45.33 -26.99
CA GLU A 455 6.31 46.39 -26.33
C GLU A 455 5.47 47.61 -25.89
N ILE A 456 4.20 47.71 -26.32
CA ILE A 456 3.33 48.87 -26.07
C ILE A 456 2.36 48.56 -24.92
N PRO A 457 2.49 49.20 -23.73
CA PRO A 457 1.56 48.99 -22.62
C PRO A 457 0.17 49.60 -22.89
N LEU A 458 -0.89 48.99 -22.34
CA LEU A 458 -2.26 49.52 -22.47
C LEU A 458 -2.44 50.94 -21.91
N ALA A 459 -1.58 51.36 -20.99
CA ALA A 459 -1.54 52.72 -20.44
C ALA A 459 -1.34 53.80 -21.53
N ASP A 460 -0.54 53.52 -22.56
CA ASP A 460 -0.20 54.48 -23.61
C ASP A 460 -1.26 54.52 -24.74
N MET A 461 -2.19 53.57 -24.77
CA MET A 461 -3.24 53.46 -25.80
C MET A 461 -4.40 54.46 -25.65
N ALA A 462 -4.32 55.39 -24.70
CA ALA A 462 -5.32 56.43 -24.43
C ALA A 462 -6.77 55.90 -24.24
N LEU A 463 -6.91 54.67 -23.74
CA LEU A 463 -8.19 54.06 -23.37
C LEU A 463 -8.79 54.74 -22.13
N SER A 464 -10.12 54.70 -21.97
CA SER A 464 -10.74 55.19 -20.74
C SER A 464 -10.34 54.33 -19.53
N THR A 465 -10.21 54.96 -18.36
CA THR A 465 -9.86 54.29 -17.10
C THR A 465 -10.84 53.17 -16.72
N ARG A 466 -12.08 53.22 -17.23
CA ARG A 466 -13.03 52.11 -17.11
C ARG A 466 -12.60 50.91 -17.95
N VAL A 467 -12.34 51.10 -19.24
CA VAL A 467 -11.98 50.02 -20.17
C VAL A 467 -10.64 49.41 -19.79
N LEU A 468 -9.64 50.25 -19.54
CA LEU A 468 -8.31 49.82 -19.09
C LEU A 468 -8.40 48.97 -17.81
N GLY A 469 -9.14 49.44 -16.80
CA GLY A 469 -9.37 48.69 -15.57
C GLY A 469 -10.24 47.43 -15.70
N HIS A 470 -10.84 47.14 -16.87
CA HIS A 470 -11.42 45.81 -17.17
C HIS A 470 -10.42 44.89 -17.88
N LEU A 471 -9.47 45.45 -18.65
CA LEU A 471 -8.41 44.71 -19.33
C LEU A 471 -7.31 44.24 -18.34
N GLU A 472 -6.89 45.10 -17.40
CA GLU A 472 -5.97 44.73 -16.31
C GLU A 472 -6.50 43.55 -15.48
N ARG A 473 -7.82 43.54 -15.18
CA ARG A 473 -8.47 42.42 -14.46
C ARG A 473 -8.64 41.15 -15.31
N SER A 474 -8.33 41.23 -16.60
CA SER A 474 -8.33 40.11 -17.54
C SER A 474 -6.91 39.64 -17.86
N GLU A 475 -5.90 40.13 -17.11
CA GLU A 475 -4.47 39.81 -17.30
C GLU A 475 -3.91 40.22 -18.68
N LEU A 476 -4.49 41.27 -19.29
CA LEU A 476 -4.00 41.87 -20.54
C LEU A 476 -3.27 43.18 -20.22
N GLU A 477 -1.99 43.28 -20.60
CA GLU A 477 -1.11 44.41 -20.25
C GLU A 477 -0.53 45.15 -21.46
N THR A 478 -0.55 44.53 -22.65
CA THR A 478 0.05 45.05 -23.89
C THR A 478 -0.94 45.16 -25.05
N ALA A 479 -0.58 45.98 -26.06
CA ALA A 479 -1.35 46.09 -27.31
C ALA A 479 -1.33 44.78 -28.13
N GLY A 480 -0.30 43.94 -27.96
CA GLY A 480 -0.21 42.60 -28.54
C GLY A 480 -1.32 41.68 -28.01
N ASP A 481 -1.50 41.62 -26.69
CA ASP A 481 -2.52 40.78 -26.04
C ASP A 481 -3.95 41.14 -26.51
N LEU A 482 -4.21 42.44 -26.69
CA LEU A 482 -5.47 42.93 -27.27
C LEU A 482 -5.69 42.48 -28.72
N LEU A 483 -4.62 42.43 -29.52
CA LEU A 483 -4.69 41.98 -30.92
C LEU A 483 -4.89 40.46 -31.01
N GLU A 484 -4.30 39.67 -30.10
CA GLU A 484 -4.58 38.24 -29.99
C GLU A 484 -6.07 37.98 -29.72
N HIS A 485 -6.62 38.64 -28.70
CA HIS A 485 -8.03 38.51 -28.34
C HIS A 485 -9.00 39.06 -29.40
N LEU A 486 -8.55 39.96 -30.29
CA LEU A 486 -9.33 40.41 -31.45
C LEU A 486 -9.24 39.47 -32.65
N ALA A 487 -8.22 38.62 -32.73
CA ALA A 487 -8.04 37.68 -33.83
C ALA A 487 -8.85 36.39 -33.68
N GLU A 488 -9.38 36.10 -32.48
CA GLU A 488 -10.57 35.23 -32.32
C GLU A 488 -11.86 35.87 -32.90
N GLY A 489 -11.77 37.07 -33.46
CA GLY A 489 -12.90 37.92 -33.81
C GLY A 489 -13.41 38.73 -32.62
N ASP A 490 -14.39 39.61 -32.87
CA ASP A 490 -14.97 40.52 -31.87
C ASP A 490 -15.48 39.79 -30.61
N GLU A 491 -15.86 38.52 -30.71
CA GLU A 491 -16.27 37.70 -29.57
C GLU A 491 -15.13 37.40 -28.58
N GLY A 492 -13.85 37.40 -29.00
CA GLY A 492 -12.72 37.14 -28.11
C GLY A 492 -12.56 38.17 -26.99
N LEU A 493 -12.77 39.46 -27.29
CA LEU A 493 -12.85 40.52 -26.29
C LEU A 493 -14.21 40.60 -25.58
N LEU A 494 -15.32 40.32 -26.26
CA LEU A 494 -16.67 40.38 -25.63
C LEU A 494 -16.92 39.27 -24.59
N LYS A 495 -16.05 38.24 -24.52
CA LYS A 495 -16.04 37.23 -23.45
C LYS A 495 -15.46 37.76 -22.12
N LEU A 496 -14.76 38.90 -22.12
CA LEU A 496 -14.09 39.46 -20.94
C LEU A 496 -15.05 40.33 -20.10
N ASP A 497 -14.99 40.18 -18.77
CA ASP A 497 -16.04 40.72 -17.90
C ASP A 497 -16.07 42.27 -17.88
N GLY A 498 -17.20 42.81 -18.36
CA GLY A 498 -17.45 44.25 -18.47
C GLY A 498 -17.06 44.89 -19.81
N ILE A 499 -16.52 44.14 -20.78
CA ILE A 499 -16.29 44.65 -22.14
C ILE A 499 -17.59 44.57 -22.94
N GLY A 500 -18.28 45.70 -23.07
CA GLY A 500 -19.44 45.84 -23.96
C GLY A 500 -19.05 46.27 -25.38
N PRO A 501 -20.01 46.29 -26.34
CA PRO A 501 -19.74 46.70 -27.72
C PRO A 501 -19.24 48.15 -27.86
N LYS A 502 -19.51 49.02 -26.86
CA LYS A 502 -18.91 50.36 -26.79
C LYS A 502 -17.43 50.30 -26.41
N SER A 503 -17.07 49.47 -25.43
CA SER A 503 -15.69 49.23 -25.02
C SER A 503 -14.87 48.61 -26.16
N LEU A 504 -15.45 47.66 -26.90
CA LEU A 504 -14.81 47.06 -28.06
C LEU A 504 -14.58 48.09 -29.18
N ALA A 505 -15.55 48.97 -29.45
CA ALA A 505 -15.39 50.05 -30.42
C ALA A 505 -14.34 51.07 -29.98
N GLU A 506 -14.22 51.34 -28.68
CA GLU A 506 -13.17 52.19 -28.09
C GLU A 506 -11.77 51.56 -28.23
N ILE A 507 -11.64 50.26 -27.95
CA ILE A 507 -10.40 49.48 -28.11
C ILE A 507 -9.95 49.48 -29.57
N LYS A 508 -10.83 49.10 -30.50
CA LYS A 508 -10.54 49.13 -31.94
C LYS A 508 -10.14 50.53 -32.39
N ALA A 509 -10.91 51.55 -32.02
CA ALA A 509 -10.59 52.93 -32.36
C ALA A 509 -9.32 53.48 -31.68
N SER A 510 -8.68 52.79 -30.74
CA SER A 510 -7.33 53.11 -30.25
C SER A 510 -6.25 52.28 -30.95
N LEU A 511 -6.49 51.01 -31.26
CA LEU A 511 -5.61 50.20 -32.11
C LEU A 511 -5.48 50.81 -33.51
N ASP A 512 -6.58 51.27 -34.12
CA ASP A 512 -6.60 51.97 -35.42
C ASP A 512 -5.80 53.29 -35.43
N LYS A 513 -5.43 53.83 -34.24
CA LYS A 513 -4.57 55.02 -34.10
C LYS A 513 -3.10 54.67 -33.85
N LEU A 514 -2.79 53.43 -33.46
CA LEU A 514 -1.42 52.94 -33.39
C LEU A 514 -0.98 52.67 -34.83
N ASP A 515 -0.24 53.62 -35.38
CA ASP A 515 0.18 53.64 -36.78
C ASP A 515 1.35 52.66 -37.03
N LEU A 516 1.09 51.37 -36.78
CA LEU A 516 1.97 50.21 -36.94
C LEU A 516 2.46 50.01 -38.40
N SER A 517 1.96 50.83 -39.32
CA SER A 517 2.29 50.86 -40.74
C SER A 517 3.63 51.52 -41.08
N LYS A 518 4.18 52.36 -40.19
CA LYS A 518 5.41 53.14 -40.45
C LYS A 518 6.68 52.34 -40.14
N ALA A 519 7.00 51.38 -41.01
CA ALA A 519 8.22 50.57 -40.89
C ALA A 519 9.03 50.38 -42.21
N GLU A 520 8.51 50.73 -43.39
CA GLU A 520 9.22 50.51 -44.66
C GLU A 520 10.32 51.57 -44.93
N GLU A 521 10.14 52.84 -44.55
CA GLU A 521 11.06 53.94 -44.91
C GLU A 521 12.38 54.02 -44.10
N ILE A 522 12.59 53.17 -43.09
CA ILE A 522 13.83 53.20 -42.27
C ILE A 522 14.92 52.25 -42.85
N ALA A 523 14.53 51.24 -43.62
CA ALA A 523 15.47 50.24 -44.16
C ALA A 523 16.34 50.75 -45.32
N GLU A 524 15.83 51.66 -46.17
CA GLU A 524 16.56 52.10 -47.38
C GLU A 524 17.69 53.10 -47.10
N THR A 525 17.68 53.82 -45.97
CA THR A 525 18.64 54.92 -45.73
C THR A 525 20.03 54.51 -45.28
N GLU A 526 20.24 53.26 -44.81
CA GLU A 526 21.57 52.73 -44.48
C GLU A 526 22.18 51.88 -45.61
N ALA A 527 21.40 51.53 -46.64
CA ALA A 527 21.80 50.60 -47.70
C ALA A 527 22.59 51.24 -48.88
N LEU A 528 22.86 52.54 -48.85
CA LEU A 528 23.30 53.32 -50.03
C LEU A 528 24.68 54.01 -49.90
N VAL A 529 25.56 53.48 -49.06
CA VAL A 529 27.00 53.80 -49.07
C VAL A 529 27.81 52.53 -49.34
N GLU A 530 27.95 52.22 -50.63
CA GLU A 530 28.69 51.08 -51.20
C GLU A 530 30.23 51.31 -51.20
N ILE A 531 30.97 50.31 -51.68
CA ILE A 531 32.42 50.28 -52.04
C ILE A 531 33.32 49.78 -50.87
N GLU A 532 34.10 48.70 -51.00
CA GLU A 532 34.57 47.91 -52.16
C GLU A 532 34.72 46.40 -51.79
N GLU A 533 34.54 45.46 -52.75
CA GLU A 533 34.75 44.00 -52.56
C GLU A 533 36.22 43.68 -52.17
N PRO A 534 36.55 42.72 -51.25
CA PRO A 534 36.30 41.28 -51.51
C PRO A 534 36.26 40.26 -50.32
N GLY A 535 35.69 39.06 -50.58
CA GLY A 535 36.28 37.77 -50.19
C GLY A 535 35.93 37.08 -48.85
N ALA A 536 36.18 35.76 -48.80
CA ALA A 536 35.97 34.79 -47.69
C ALA A 536 34.47 34.55 -47.32
N VAL A 537 33.89 33.34 -47.24
CA VAL A 537 34.31 32.03 -46.70
C VAL A 537 34.54 32.10 -45.18
N VAL A 538 33.84 31.38 -44.30
CA VAL A 538 32.86 30.28 -44.45
C VAL A 538 31.42 30.77 -44.09
N GLU A 539 30.39 30.06 -43.62
CA GLU A 539 30.18 28.68 -43.10
C GLU A 539 28.75 28.16 -43.45
N ASP A 540 28.25 27.16 -42.72
CA ASP A 540 27.04 26.36 -42.97
C ASP A 540 25.67 27.06 -42.87
N ALA A 541 24.72 26.58 -43.69
CA ALA A 541 23.28 26.67 -43.44
C ALA A 541 22.70 25.25 -43.38
N ILE A 542 22.23 24.85 -42.19
CA ILE A 542 21.69 23.50 -41.93
C ILE A 542 20.26 23.37 -42.46
N GLU A 543 19.89 22.17 -42.89
CA GLU A 543 18.56 21.82 -43.39
C GLU A 543 17.49 21.93 -42.29
N ALA A 544 16.29 22.39 -42.67
CA ALA A 544 15.13 22.40 -41.78
C ALA A 544 14.28 21.16 -42.01
N VAL A 545 13.75 20.57 -40.93
CA VAL A 545 12.37 20.06 -40.82
C VAL A 545 12.06 19.72 -39.35
N ALA A 546 10.78 19.71 -39.00
CA ALA A 546 10.29 19.44 -37.65
C ALA A 546 10.36 17.95 -37.26
N GLU A 547 10.24 17.66 -35.97
CA GLU A 547 9.68 16.39 -35.51
C GLU A 547 8.89 16.56 -34.19
N ASP A 548 7.89 15.70 -33.99
CA ASP A 548 7.12 15.57 -32.74
C ASP A 548 7.92 14.75 -31.70
N VAL A 549 7.56 14.89 -30.43
CA VAL A 549 8.17 14.16 -29.30
C VAL A 549 7.04 13.75 -28.33
N ALA A 550 6.84 12.49 -27.94
CA ALA A 550 7.61 11.27 -28.18
C ALA A 550 6.71 10.00 -28.16
N GLU A 551 7.28 8.85 -28.54
CA GLU A 551 7.21 7.69 -27.64
C GLU A 551 8.58 6.97 -27.59
N ASP A 552 9.10 6.84 -26.36
CA ASP A 552 10.31 6.12 -25.89
C ASP A 552 11.70 6.36 -26.54
N ALA A 553 12.73 6.05 -25.76
CA ALA A 553 14.14 6.33 -26.04
C ALA A 553 15.03 5.08 -25.93
N ALA A 554 16.08 5.02 -26.75
CA ALA A 554 17.21 4.10 -26.59
C ALA A 554 18.50 4.79 -27.08
N ASP A 555 19.43 5.04 -26.16
CA ASP A 555 20.76 5.59 -26.45
C ASP A 555 21.74 4.48 -26.85
N GLU A 556 22.37 4.60 -28.02
CA GLU A 556 23.76 4.16 -28.23
C GLU A 556 24.31 4.67 -29.58
N VAL A 557 25.31 5.56 -29.56
CA VAL A 557 26.21 5.83 -30.68
C VAL A 557 27.62 6.02 -30.14
N ALA A 558 28.61 5.38 -30.77
CA ALA A 558 30.03 5.62 -30.55
C ALA A 558 30.65 6.20 -31.82
N ASP A 559 31.69 7.02 -31.66
CA ASP A 559 32.40 7.68 -32.77
C ASP A 559 33.79 7.04 -32.96
N GLU A 560 34.21 6.83 -34.21
CA GLU A 560 35.51 6.21 -34.55
C GLU A 560 36.48 7.22 -35.15
N VAL A 561 37.75 7.17 -34.72
CA VAL A 561 38.89 7.47 -35.62
C VAL A 561 40.01 6.45 -35.39
N ALA A 562 40.40 5.75 -36.46
CA ALA A 562 41.32 4.62 -36.42
C ALA A 562 42.82 5.02 -36.46
N ILE A 563 43.68 4.18 -35.88
CA ILE A 563 45.13 4.13 -36.14
C ILE A 563 45.62 2.67 -36.23
N ALA A 564 46.27 2.37 -37.37
CA ALA A 564 47.29 1.33 -37.64
C ALA A 564 47.03 -0.18 -37.34
N VAL A 565 47.71 -1.01 -38.12
CA VAL A 565 47.77 -2.48 -38.05
C VAL A 565 49.23 -2.90 -37.86
N GLU A 566 49.51 -3.78 -36.90
CA GLU A 566 50.74 -4.57 -36.66
C GLU A 566 50.51 -5.40 -35.37
N ASP A 567 51.05 -6.60 -35.12
CA ASP A 567 51.35 -7.75 -36.00
C ASP A 567 51.57 -9.01 -35.10
N GLU A 568 51.41 -10.24 -35.65
CA GLU A 568 51.71 -11.55 -35.00
C GLU A 568 50.95 -11.88 -33.66
N ALA A 569 50.88 -13.11 -33.12
CA ALA A 569 51.45 -14.42 -33.48
C ALA A 569 50.48 -15.59 -33.15
N GLU A 570 50.74 -16.77 -33.71
CA GLU A 570 50.04 -18.03 -33.45
C GLU A 570 50.50 -18.72 -32.14
N ILE A 571 49.64 -19.53 -31.51
CA ILE A 571 50.05 -20.78 -30.83
C ILE A 571 49.02 -21.88 -31.15
N GLU A 572 49.49 -23.04 -31.60
CA GLU A 572 48.67 -24.19 -31.96
C GLU A 572 48.23 -25.06 -30.76
N ALA A 573 47.44 -26.09 -31.07
CA ALA A 573 46.91 -27.07 -30.12
C ALA A 573 47.98 -27.98 -29.50
N GLU A 574 47.63 -28.64 -28.40
CA GLU A 574 47.98 -30.06 -28.26
C GLU A 574 46.88 -30.82 -27.53
N ALA A 575 46.62 -32.06 -27.95
CA ALA A 575 45.70 -32.99 -27.32
C ALA A 575 46.40 -34.35 -27.24
N ILE A 576 46.58 -34.86 -26.02
CA ILE A 576 47.28 -36.13 -25.76
C ILE A 576 46.39 -37.02 -24.88
N VAL A 577 46.41 -38.32 -25.18
CA VAL A 577 45.62 -39.37 -24.51
C VAL A 577 46.58 -40.48 -24.05
N GLU A 578 46.52 -40.82 -22.77
CA GLU A 578 46.88 -42.13 -22.20
C GLU A 578 45.80 -42.38 -21.12
N GLU A 579 44.95 -43.40 -21.17
CA GLU A 579 45.18 -44.86 -21.19
C GLU A 579 45.93 -45.41 -19.98
N ILE A 580 45.25 -46.26 -19.21
CA ILE A 580 45.64 -47.62 -18.81
C ILE A 580 44.33 -48.38 -18.50
N ASP A 581 44.28 -49.67 -18.86
CA ASP A 581 43.08 -50.50 -18.96
C ASP A 581 43.33 -51.93 -18.40
N VAL A 582 42.31 -52.80 -18.44
CA VAL A 582 42.33 -54.27 -18.23
C VAL A 582 42.55 -54.68 -16.74
N THR A 583 41.93 -55.70 -16.13
CA THR A 583 41.41 -57.00 -16.64
C THR A 583 40.37 -57.65 -15.71
N GLU A 584 39.43 -58.43 -16.27
CA GLU A 584 38.77 -59.65 -15.71
C GLU A 584 37.96 -59.59 -14.38
N ALA A 585 36.93 -60.42 -14.13
CA ALA A 585 36.27 -61.48 -14.91
C ALA A 585 34.78 -61.66 -14.49
N ALA A 586 34.07 -62.55 -15.20
CA ALA A 586 32.76 -63.14 -14.86
C ALA A 586 32.81 -64.66 -15.19
N PRO A 587 31.74 -65.47 -15.02
CA PRO A 587 30.45 -65.29 -14.33
C PRO A 587 30.15 -66.43 -13.31
N GLU A 588 28.97 -66.44 -12.66
CA GLU A 588 28.08 -67.63 -12.60
C GLU A 588 26.67 -67.34 -12.03
N THR A 589 25.68 -68.02 -12.65
CA THR A 589 24.36 -68.55 -12.23
C THR A 589 23.87 -68.46 -10.76
N GLU A 590 22.56 -68.51 -10.40
CA GLU A 590 21.30 -68.70 -11.15
C GLU A 590 20.03 -68.30 -10.33
N ALA A 591 18.87 -68.25 -11.01
CA ALA A 591 17.51 -68.49 -10.49
C ALA A 591 16.88 -67.51 -9.45
N ALA A 592 15.56 -67.70 -9.23
CA ALA A 592 14.69 -66.90 -8.37
C ALA A 592 13.68 -67.81 -7.64
N ASP A 593 13.03 -67.32 -6.58
CA ASP A 593 11.56 -67.36 -6.42
C ASP A 593 11.07 -66.42 -5.28
N VAL A 594 9.75 -66.43 -4.97
CA VAL A 594 9.03 -65.38 -4.19
C VAL A 594 8.85 -65.74 -2.67
N PRO A 595 7.79 -65.31 -1.93
CA PRO A 595 7.86 -64.48 -0.71
C PRO A 595 7.73 -65.24 0.64
N VAL A 596 7.61 -64.51 1.77
CA VAL A 596 6.81 -64.93 2.96
C VAL A 596 6.43 -63.74 3.88
N GLU A 597 5.56 -63.99 4.87
CA GLU A 597 4.65 -63.07 5.58
C GLU A 597 5.15 -62.53 6.96
N GLU A 598 4.24 -61.94 7.75
CA GLU A 598 4.46 -61.21 9.02
C GLU A 598 4.30 -62.05 10.32
N GLU A 599 4.45 -61.39 11.48
CA GLU A 599 4.10 -61.83 12.86
C GLU A 599 5.02 -62.91 13.53
N PRO A 600 4.83 -63.26 14.83
CA PRO A 600 5.25 -62.39 15.94
C PRO A 600 6.00 -63.12 17.08
N VAL A 601 6.72 -62.38 17.95
CA VAL A 601 7.28 -62.90 19.22
C VAL A 601 7.13 -61.86 20.34
N ALA A 602 6.98 -62.31 21.60
CA ALA A 602 6.69 -61.47 22.76
C ALA A 602 7.43 -61.93 24.03
N LEU A 603 7.29 -61.11 25.09
CA LEU A 603 7.42 -61.43 26.53
C LEU A 603 8.82 -61.51 27.20
N GLU A 604 8.72 -61.55 28.54
CA GLU A 604 9.77 -61.62 29.58
C GLU A 604 10.54 -60.31 29.85
N THR A 605 10.75 -59.86 31.10
CA THR A 605 10.33 -60.32 32.46
C THR A 605 10.13 -59.06 33.37
N THR A 606 9.80 -59.05 34.67
CA THR A 606 9.85 -60.06 35.77
C THR A 606 8.73 -59.85 36.83
N THR A 607 8.90 -60.46 38.01
CA THR A 607 8.14 -60.44 39.27
C THR A 607 8.40 -59.20 40.16
N GLU A 608 7.77 -58.91 41.33
CA GLU A 608 6.72 -59.51 42.22
C GLU A 608 6.12 -58.35 43.09
N GLU A 609 5.16 -58.43 44.03
CA GLU A 609 4.44 -59.53 44.73
C GLU A 609 2.97 -59.09 45.03
N THR A 610 2.41 -59.40 46.21
CA THR A 610 1.06 -59.01 46.71
C THR A 610 1.15 -58.11 47.99
N VAL A 611 0.09 -57.53 48.57
CA VAL A 611 -1.00 -58.09 49.42
C VAL A 611 -2.12 -57.02 49.59
N LYS A 612 -3.31 -57.39 50.10
CA LYS A 612 -4.50 -56.52 50.32
C LYS A 612 -4.71 -55.98 51.76
N ALA A 613 -5.38 -54.82 51.82
CA ALA A 613 -6.45 -54.40 52.75
C ALA A 613 -6.20 -54.00 54.24
N GLU A 614 -6.61 -52.76 54.52
CA GLU A 614 -7.49 -52.29 55.63
C GLU A 614 -7.02 -52.21 57.12
N ASP A 615 -6.87 -50.95 57.58
CA ASP A 615 -7.28 -50.38 58.90
C ASP A 615 -6.53 -50.80 60.20
N PRO A 616 -6.70 -50.12 61.39
CA PRO A 616 -7.43 -48.87 61.71
C PRO A 616 -6.72 -47.90 62.75
N LEU A 617 -7.46 -46.88 63.23
CA LEU A 617 -7.40 -46.14 64.54
C LEU A 617 -6.39 -44.99 64.84
N GLU A 618 -6.98 -43.80 65.16
CA GLU A 618 -6.87 -42.95 66.40
C GLU A 618 -5.52 -42.69 67.14
N ALA A 619 -5.22 -41.53 67.78
CA ALA A 619 -5.89 -40.21 67.94
C ALA A 619 -4.95 -39.11 68.55
N GLU A 620 -5.51 -37.93 68.89
CA GLU A 620 -4.95 -36.78 69.67
C GLU A 620 -3.92 -35.86 68.94
N THR A 621 -3.77 -34.54 69.18
CA THR A 621 -4.07 -33.64 70.33
C THR A 621 -4.66 -32.25 69.92
N GLU A 622 -4.82 -31.31 70.88
CA GLU A 622 -5.44 -29.96 70.79
C GLU A 622 -4.54 -28.87 70.08
N GLU A 623 -4.86 -27.57 69.88
CA GLU A 623 -5.70 -26.56 70.57
C GLU A 623 -6.35 -25.46 69.67
N LYS A 624 -7.54 -24.98 70.11
CA LYS A 624 -8.03 -23.59 70.41
C LYS A 624 -7.41 -22.38 69.62
N GLU A 625 -8.11 -21.32 69.19
CA GLU A 625 -9.25 -20.56 69.78
C GLU A 625 -10.19 -19.83 68.75
N LYS A 626 -11.46 -19.59 69.15
CA LYS A 626 -12.32 -18.35 69.10
C LYS A 626 -12.28 -17.37 67.89
N GLU A 627 -13.36 -16.68 67.45
CA GLU A 627 -14.76 -16.58 67.90
C GLU A 627 -15.73 -15.95 66.83
N LYS A 628 -17.05 -16.18 67.02
CA LYS A 628 -18.23 -15.32 66.66
C LYS A 628 -18.62 -14.97 65.20
N GLU A 629 -19.75 -15.57 64.81
CA GLU A 629 -20.96 -14.99 64.18
C GLU A 629 -20.89 -13.97 63.01
N LYS A 630 -21.57 -14.30 61.89
CA LYS A 630 -22.92 -13.76 61.60
C LYS A 630 -23.72 -14.52 60.53
N LYS A 631 -25.04 -14.26 60.49
CA LYS A 631 -26.09 -14.98 59.74
C LYS A 631 -26.15 -14.56 58.26
N GLY A 632 -26.48 -15.48 57.33
CA GLY A 632 -26.41 -15.16 55.87
C GLY A 632 -27.26 -15.94 54.83
N LYS A 633 -28.22 -16.81 55.21
CA LYS A 633 -29.15 -17.57 54.30
C LYS A 633 -28.52 -18.55 53.27
N ARG A 634 -29.12 -19.76 53.20
CA ARG A 634 -28.95 -20.75 52.12
C ARG A 634 -29.96 -20.52 50.99
N VAL A 635 -29.54 -20.66 49.73
CA VAL A 635 -30.22 -21.40 48.65
C VAL A 635 -29.09 -21.96 47.77
N LYS A 636 -28.73 -23.25 47.91
CA LYS A 636 -29.05 -24.32 46.95
C LYS A 636 -28.81 -23.94 45.47
N PHE A 637 -27.73 -24.45 44.90
CA PHE A 637 -27.76 -24.87 43.49
C PHE A 637 -28.70 -26.09 43.36
N VAL A 638 -29.33 -26.19 42.20
CA VAL A 638 -29.91 -27.42 41.63
C VAL A 638 -29.52 -27.37 40.16
N GLU A 639 -28.83 -28.41 39.70
CA GLU A 639 -28.63 -28.68 38.27
C GLU A 639 -29.92 -29.34 37.77
N ASP A 640 -30.39 -28.96 36.58
CA ASP A 640 -31.30 -29.78 35.78
C ASP A 640 -31.12 -29.43 34.30
N GLU A 641 -30.80 -30.43 33.48
CA GLU A 641 -30.85 -30.33 32.03
C GLU A 641 -32.30 -30.49 31.55
N GLN A 642 -32.92 -29.44 31.00
CA GLN A 642 -33.99 -29.51 29.97
C GLN A 642 -34.60 -28.12 29.72
N LEU A 643 -34.17 -27.42 28.65
CA LEU A 643 -34.94 -26.34 28.01
C LEU A 643 -34.46 -25.96 26.60
N GLU A 644 -34.19 -26.93 25.72
CA GLU A 644 -34.13 -26.67 24.27
C GLU A 644 -35.54 -26.52 23.67
N ALA A 645 -36.24 -25.45 24.06
CA ALA A 645 -37.39 -24.88 23.34
C ALA A 645 -37.74 -23.50 23.92
N LEU A 646 -37.99 -22.51 23.03
CA LEU A 646 -38.52 -21.18 23.38
C LEU A 646 -37.61 -20.22 24.18
N GLU A 647 -36.38 -19.98 23.71
CA GLU A 647 -35.68 -18.70 24.01
C GLU A 647 -34.79 -18.26 22.84
N GLY A 648 -35.46 -17.92 21.72
CA GLY A 648 -34.85 -17.63 20.42
C GLY A 648 -35.31 -16.32 19.78
N GLU A 649 -35.64 -15.31 20.60
CA GLU A 649 -36.01 -13.93 20.21
C GLU A 649 -35.73 -12.99 21.41
N TYR A 650 -35.77 -11.66 21.22
CA TYR A 650 -35.59 -10.60 22.26
C TYR A 650 -34.18 -10.23 22.77
N GLU A 651 -33.18 -10.01 21.90
CA GLU A 651 -32.03 -9.11 22.23
C GLU A 651 -31.81 -7.92 21.26
N ASP A 652 -32.30 -7.95 20.00
CA ASP A 652 -31.99 -6.92 18.97
C ASP A 652 -32.73 -5.58 19.12
N ASP A 653 -33.88 -5.52 19.84
CA ASP A 653 -34.72 -4.32 19.88
C ASP A 653 -34.14 -3.15 20.70
N ARG A 654 -33.30 -3.42 21.71
CA ARG A 654 -32.82 -2.38 22.63
C ARG A 654 -31.85 -1.37 21.99
N ASP A 655 -31.14 -1.76 20.92
CA ASP A 655 -30.25 -0.85 20.18
C ASP A 655 -30.92 -0.14 19.00
N ARG A 656 -32.08 -0.62 18.52
CA ARG A 656 -32.93 0.14 17.58
C ARG A 656 -33.52 1.38 18.23
N GLU A 657 -34.04 1.26 19.46
CA GLU A 657 -34.79 2.33 20.12
C GLU A 657 -33.94 3.60 20.43
N ARG A 658 -32.61 3.46 20.53
CA ARG A 658 -31.70 4.59 20.81
C ARG A 658 -31.39 5.49 19.61
N ARG A 659 -31.68 5.08 18.36
CA ARG A 659 -31.25 5.82 17.16
C ARG A 659 -32.27 6.81 16.57
N LEU A 660 -33.52 6.81 17.03
CA LEU A 660 -34.60 7.65 16.48
C LEU A 660 -35.25 8.57 17.52
N ARG A 661 -34.56 9.68 17.84
CA ARG A 661 -35.17 10.86 18.52
C ARG A 661 -34.84 12.17 17.80
N ARG A 662 -35.27 12.30 16.55
CA ARG A 662 -35.53 13.61 15.93
C ARG A 662 -36.96 14.00 16.29
N LYS A 663 -37.16 15.18 16.88
CA LYS A 663 -38.51 15.72 17.09
C LYS A 663 -39.16 16.01 15.74
N LEU A 664 -40.42 15.64 15.60
CA LEU A 664 -41.27 15.98 14.47
C LEU A 664 -42.26 17.04 14.96
N ILE A 665 -42.45 18.10 14.17
CA ILE A 665 -43.46 19.13 14.39
C ILE A 665 -44.51 18.99 13.28
N ARG A 666 -45.79 19.19 13.61
CA ARG A 666 -46.86 19.18 12.63
C ARG A 666 -46.96 20.54 11.97
N ASP A 667 -46.93 20.55 10.65
CA ASP A 667 -47.25 21.73 9.84
C ASP A 667 -48.77 21.92 9.83
N GLU A 668 -49.24 23.13 10.12
CA GLU A 668 -50.66 23.44 10.27
C GLU A 668 -51.35 23.75 8.93
N GLU A 669 -50.60 24.12 7.88
CA GLU A 669 -51.16 24.34 6.54
C GLU A 669 -51.24 23.03 5.74
N THR A 670 -50.20 22.19 5.79
CA THR A 670 -50.15 20.92 5.03
C THR A 670 -50.58 19.69 5.85
N GLY A 671 -50.71 19.82 7.18
CA GLY A 671 -51.14 18.76 8.09
C GLY A 671 -50.10 17.65 8.35
N MET A 672 -48.94 17.68 7.67
CA MET A 672 -47.89 16.66 7.71
C MET A 672 -46.88 16.87 8.85
N LEU A 673 -46.06 15.85 9.12
CA LEU A 673 -45.04 15.86 10.19
C LEU A 673 -43.63 16.07 9.61
N ILE A 674 -42.97 17.16 10.01
CA ILE A 674 -41.68 17.61 9.47
C ILE A 674 -40.62 17.63 10.60
N PRO A 675 -39.37 17.16 10.38
CA PRO A 675 -38.34 17.09 11.42
C PRO A 675 -37.76 18.45 11.80
N GLU A 676 -37.65 18.70 13.11
CA GLU A 676 -37.16 19.95 13.73
C GLU A 676 -35.69 20.24 13.35
N ARG A 677 -35.48 21.12 12.37
CA ARG A 677 -34.14 21.60 11.96
C ARG A 677 -33.58 22.63 12.95
N ARG A 678 -32.80 22.18 13.94
CA ARG A 678 -31.92 23.09 14.70
C ARG A 678 -30.92 23.78 13.77
N ARG A 679 -31.02 25.11 13.64
CA ARG A 679 -29.96 25.94 13.03
C ARG A 679 -28.67 25.81 13.88
N LYS A 680 -27.52 25.55 13.24
CA LYS A 680 -26.22 25.85 13.86
C LYS A 680 -26.09 27.37 13.96
N GLY A 681 -25.51 27.87 15.05
CA GLY A 681 -25.15 29.29 15.14
C GLY A 681 -24.10 29.64 14.09
N SER A 682 -24.30 30.73 13.36
CA SER A 682 -23.28 31.36 12.54
C SER A 682 -22.17 31.92 13.42
N ARG A 683 -20.94 31.98 12.87
CA ARG A 683 -19.90 32.87 13.43
C ARG A 683 -20.42 34.31 13.40
N GLN A 684 -19.92 35.14 14.32
CA GLN A 684 -20.11 36.58 14.23
C GLN A 684 -19.56 37.09 12.90
N VAL A 685 -20.37 37.87 12.19
CA VAL A 685 -19.95 38.84 11.18
C VAL A 685 -20.33 40.20 11.78
N GLU A 686 -19.46 41.18 11.67
CA GLU A 686 -19.60 42.46 12.37
C GLU A 686 -20.65 43.36 11.71
N GLU A 687 -21.47 44.05 12.52
CA GLU A 687 -22.50 44.97 12.04
C GLU A 687 -21.87 46.25 11.48
N TRP A 688 -21.86 46.42 10.15
CA TRP A 688 -21.43 47.67 9.49
C TRP A 688 -22.57 48.51 8.89
N GLU A 689 -23.82 48.07 9.01
CA GLU A 689 -25.04 48.80 8.58
C GLU A 689 -25.43 49.96 9.54
N LYS A 690 -24.43 50.76 9.97
CA LYS A 690 -24.59 52.03 10.69
C LYS A 690 -23.76 53.18 10.09
N TYR A 691 -23.19 52.98 8.91
CA TYR A 691 -22.50 53.99 8.13
C TYR A 691 -23.03 54.06 6.69
N LEU A 692 -24.30 54.45 6.55
CA LEU A 692 -24.87 55.18 5.41
C LEU A 692 -26.34 55.56 5.72
N ASP A 693 -26.65 56.86 5.63
CA ASP A 693 -28.01 57.42 5.54
C ASP A 693 -28.50 57.41 4.08
#